data_AF-A0A7X8HPS6-F1
#
_entry.id   AF-A0A7X8HPS6-F1
#
_cell.length_a   1.000
_cell.length_b   1.000
_cell.length_c   1.000
_cell.angle_alpha   90.00
_cell.angle_beta   90.00
_cell.angle_gamma   90.00
#
_symmetry.space_group_name_H-M   'P 1'
#
loop_
_entity.id
_entity.type
_entity.pdbx_description
1 polymer ?
#
loop_
_entity_poly.entity_id
_entity_poly.type
_entity_poly.pdbx_seq_one_letter_code
_entity_poly.pdbx_strand_id
1 'polypeptide(L)'
;IKASNILDEETYQDIDRIGRASGGKGQPQKLVKNSPLRSGIFQLMHRYDHLLELEGHVDFRTMNLFALEEARRNLKGKYTHIIIDESQDLTKVQLEFLKCIYQDKAYSSIMFVADNTQSIYPHSWLGKGRPYTTIGYDMSGRSRMLSKNFRTTTEISKAAYGLIEHDENIRNNVDFVKPSLIDRHGHPPIYKCFQDQQGQLEFLYDEIQTIRNDYSYGEICVVARERRILENTLNYLESKGIECEILRRRKPDFDSDKVKLLTLHSIKGLEFKVVFLIDINEDIIPNSIMVDFDDEDNHDSEERKLLYVGMTRANELLYISSAGKPSKFIKEIENDYLRIKRDCSMRPYQSLAINEYKLKDRLIDINAREELIRQWFIRELINTYKYPLELIDLEHPVYLFSKKGYVDLVVNIYNRGKRTPYIFAEFKRFGAGIEDAIGQLKTYMQTDDTVQYGVVTDGLQVSIFDRNEDILNDIPRCNPYFLPDNKEKTRYINFKNQEEYLYTYDKDDRSNIEITNYKTELIMDYQNCSKIPIVGEIAAGIPTVVNREYENYLQIPNEWIYSTERTFALEVTGNSMNGIWIERGDAVIVHQQDNAINGDIIVAIINGEATIKRYMTMGDSILLLSENNDFEPIQMKEEDIAINGKVIGVMKLCGDI
;
A
#
# COMPACT_ATOMS: atom_id res chain seq x y z
N ILE A 1 -19.64 12.99 31.69
CA ILE A 1 -19.91 13.25 33.12
C ILE A 1 -19.17 12.19 33.95
N LYS A 2 -19.75 11.01 34.21
CA LYS A 2 -19.12 9.94 35.02
C LYS A 2 -17.69 9.56 34.62
N ALA A 3 -17.43 9.23 33.35
CA ALA A 3 -16.11 8.83 32.86
C ALA A 3 -15.00 9.90 33.03
N SER A 4 -15.39 11.14 33.31
CA SER A 4 -14.48 12.27 33.54
C SER A 4 -14.47 12.76 34.98
N ASN A 5 -15.11 12.02 35.90
CA ASN A 5 -15.21 12.36 37.32
C ASN A 5 -15.85 13.74 37.60
N ILE A 6 -16.91 14.09 36.85
CA ILE A 6 -17.66 15.34 37.08
C ILE A 6 -18.78 15.05 38.08
N LEU A 7 -18.71 15.68 39.26
CA LEU A 7 -19.55 15.35 40.41
C LEU A 7 -20.72 16.34 40.62
N ASP A 8 -20.54 17.59 40.20
CA ASP A 8 -21.51 18.67 40.41
C ASP A 8 -21.95 19.30 39.08
N GLU A 9 -23.15 19.88 39.12
CA GLU A 9 -23.79 20.49 37.96
C GLU A 9 -23.03 21.73 37.49
N GLU A 10 -22.51 22.54 38.41
CA GLU A 10 -21.79 23.78 38.10
C GLU A 10 -20.57 23.50 37.22
N THR A 11 -19.76 22.51 37.61
CA THR A 11 -18.63 22.02 36.82
C THR A 11 -19.08 21.48 35.47
N TYR A 12 -20.17 20.72 35.40
CA TYR A 12 -20.69 20.24 34.11
C TYR A 12 -21.16 21.38 33.19
N GLN A 13 -21.73 22.43 33.77
CA GLN A 13 -22.24 23.59 33.05
C GLN A 13 -21.10 24.42 32.44
N ASP A 14 -19.98 24.56 33.14
CA ASP A 14 -18.86 25.39 32.71
C ASP A 14 -17.87 24.67 31.76
N ILE A 15 -17.81 23.33 31.79
CA ILE A 15 -16.84 22.58 30.97
C ILE A 15 -17.06 22.75 29.47
N ASP A 16 -15.93 22.96 28.80
CA ASP A 16 -15.80 22.90 27.35
C ASP A 16 -16.02 21.50 26.78
N ARG A 17 -17.06 21.35 25.94
CA ARG A 17 -17.31 20.11 25.20
C ARG A 17 -16.72 20.22 23.81
N ILE A 18 -15.60 19.52 23.63
CA ILE A 18 -14.88 19.39 22.35
C ILE A 18 -15.73 18.60 21.36
N GLY A 19 -16.01 19.23 20.22
CA GLY A 19 -16.72 18.78 19.02
C GLY A 19 -16.62 19.91 17.99
N ARG A 20 -16.75 19.63 16.68
CA ARG A 20 -16.65 20.70 15.65
C ARG A 20 -17.87 21.61 15.79
N ALA A 21 -17.66 22.84 16.27
CA ALA A 21 -18.68 23.88 16.27
C ALA A 21 -18.52 24.70 14.99
N SER A 22 -19.62 24.91 14.29
CA SER A 22 -19.67 25.81 13.15
C SER A 22 -19.82 27.25 13.66
N GLY A 23 -18.71 27.97 13.88
CA GLY A 23 -18.70 29.44 13.69
C GLY A 23 -17.95 30.32 14.71
N GLY A 24 -16.74 30.76 14.36
CA GLY A 24 -16.11 31.98 14.92
C GLY A 24 -15.14 31.77 16.10
N LYS A 25 -14.19 32.70 16.29
CA LYS A 25 -12.95 32.50 17.09
C LYS A 25 -13.21 32.27 18.61
N GLY A 26 -12.68 31.15 19.14
CA GLY A 26 -12.58 30.83 20.58
C GLY A 26 -13.38 29.61 21.10
N GLN A 27 -13.73 28.63 20.27
CA GLN A 27 -14.75 27.60 20.58
C GLN A 27 -14.19 26.35 21.28
N PRO A 28 -15.00 25.71 22.15
CA PRO A 28 -16.06 24.81 21.63
C PRO A 28 -17.45 25.03 22.28
N GLN A 29 -18.57 24.75 21.57
CA GLN A 29 -19.72 23.96 22.08
C GLN A 29 -21.00 23.88 21.21
N LYS A 30 -21.44 22.63 20.97
CA LYS A 30 -22.76 22.19 20.46
C LYS A 30 -23.91 22.26 21.50
N LEU A 31 -23.57 22.15 22.79
CA LEU A 31 -24.48 22.35 23.92
C LEU A 31 -24.02 23.58 24.69
N VAL A 32 -24.77 24.68 24.59
CA VAL A 32 -24.45 25.96 25.23
C VAL A 32 -24.14 25.78 26.73
N LYS A 33 -23.04 26.38 27.20
CA LYS A 33 -22.70 26.46 28.64
C LYS A 33 -23.86 27.08 29.41
N ASN A 34 -24.04 26.68 30.67
CA ASN A 34 -25.08 27.25 31.53
C ASN A 34 -26.49 27.16 30.92
N SER A 35 -26.80 26.09 30.17
CA SER A 35 -28.09 25.93 29.49
C SER A 35 -29.06 25.05 30.28
N PRO A 36 -30.39 25.29 30.12
CA PRO A 36 -31.42 24.40 30.68
C PRO A 36 -31.28 22.95 30.18
N LEU A 37 -30.82 22.77 28.94
CA LEU A 37 -30.61 21.45 28.36
C LEU A 37 -29.49 20.68 29.08
N ARG A 38 -28.36 21.32 29.38
CA ARG A 38 -27.30 20.72 30.20
C ARG A 38 -27.80 20.38 31.60
N SER A 39 -28.58 21.28 32.21
CA SER A 39 -29.17 21.04 33.53
C SER A 39 -30.08 19.80 33.51
N GLY A 40 -30.97 19.72 32.51
CA GLY A 40 -31.83 18.56 32.31
C GLY A 40 -31.07 17.25 32.09
N ILE A 41 -29.99 17.26 31.30
CA ILE A 41 -29.13 16.07 31.10
C ILE A 41 -28.49 15.62 32.42
N PHE A 42 -28.00 16.56 33.24
CA PHE A 42 -27.37 16.27 34.53
C PHE A 42 -28.38 15.70 35.53
N GLN A 43 -29.57 16.32 35.61
CA GLN A 43 -30.67 15.84 36.46
C GLN A 43 -31.16 14.45 36.03
N LEU A 44 -31.28 14.20 34.72
CA LEU A 44 -31.66 12.89 34.19
C LEU A 44 -30.64 11.81 34.58
N MET A 45 -29.34 12.11 34.49
CA MET A 45 -28.29 11.18 34.93
C MET A 45 -28.43 10.85 36.43
N HIS A 46 -28.61 11.85 37.29
CA HIS A 46 -28.83 11.60 38.72
C HIS A 46 -30.09 10.79 38.99
N ARG A 47 -31.18 11.08 38.28
CA ARG A 47 -32.42 10.32 38.41
C ARG A 47 -32.22 8.86 38.00
N TYR A 48 -31.52 8.61 36.90
CA TYR A 48 -31.16 7.28 36.45
C TYR A 48 -30.33 6.52 37.51
N ASP A 49 -29.32 7.17 38.08
CA ASP A 49 -28.46 6.56 39.11
C ASP A 49 -29.21 6.21 40.38
N HIS A 50 -30.08 7.11 40.83
CA HIS A 50 -30.91 6.88 41.99
C HIS A 50 -31.89 5.71 41.78
N LEU A 51 -32.46 5.58 40.58
CA LEU A 51 -33.33 4.45 40.25
C LEU A 51 -32.58 3.12 40.25
N LEU A 52 -31.36 3.09 39.69
CA LEU A 52 -30.50 1.90 39.76
C LEU A 52 -30.15 1.54 41.21
N GLU A 53 -29.80 2.53 42.03
CA GLU A 53 -29.43 2.33 43.43
C GLU A 53 -30.59 1.74 44.24
N LEU A 54 -31.82 2.22 44.03
CA LEU A 54 -33.02 1.67 44.68
C LEU A 54 -33.25 0.20 44.36
N GLU A 55 -32.83 -0.26 43.18
CA GLU A 55 -32.90 -1.67 42.76
C GLU A 55 -31.64 -2.47 43.15
N GLY A 56 -30.66 -1.85 43.82
CA GLY A 56 -29.39 -2.49 44.17
C GLY A 56 -28.50 -2.77 42.97
N HIS A 57 -28.67 -2.01 41.88
CA HIS A 57 -27.91 -2.12 40.65
C HIS A 57 -26.91 -0.98 40.50
N VAL A 58 -25.86 -1.23 39.71
CA VAL A 58 -24.84 -0.23 39.37
C VAL A 58 -24.43 -0.40 37.91
N ASP A 59 -24.27 0.70 37.18
CA ASP A 59 -23.70 0.65 35.84
C ASP A 59 -22.15 0.60 35.89
N PHE A 60 -21.51 0.21 34.78
CA PHE A 60 -20.05 0.11 34.70
C PHE A 60 -19.31 1.42 34.99
N ARG A 61 -19.91 2.58 34.67
CA ARG A 61 -19.26 3.88 34.89
C ARG A 61 -19.31 4.29 36.36
N THR A 62 -20.42 4.04 37.03
CA THR A 62 -20.55 4.23 38.49
C THR A 62 -19.68 3.22 39.24
N MET A 63 -19.59 1.97 38.77
CA MET A 63 -18.67 0.99 39.33
C MET A 63 -17.21 1.49 39.32
N ASN A 64 -16.75 2.11 38.23
CA ASN A 64 -15.41 2.71 38.15
C ASN A 64 -15.23 3.88 39.14
N LEU A 65 -16.27 4.69 39.37
CA LEU A 65 -16.23 5.77 40.36
C LEU A 65 -16.13 5.21 41.79
N PHE A 66 -16.91 4.18 42.13
CA PHE A 66 -16.81 3.51 43.43
C PHE A 66 -15.43 2.88 43.65
N ALA A 67 -14.86 2.25 42.63
CA ALA A 67 -13.50 1.73 42.70
C ALA A 67 -12.47 2.84 42.96
N LEU A 68 -12.61 4.00 42.31
CA LEU A 68 -11.76 5.17 42.56
C LEU A 68 -11.92 5.72 43.97
N GLU A 69 -13.15 5.85 44.46
CA GLU A 69 -13.41 6.30 45.83
C GLU A 69 -12.80 5.34 46.86
N GLU A 70 -12.95 4.04 46.66
CA GLU A 70 -12.37 3.04 47.56
C GLU A 70 -10.85 3.06 47.53
N ALA A 71 -10.23 3.19 46.34
CA ALA A 71 -8.78 3.33 46.22
C ALA A 71 -8.23 4.61 46.88
N ARG A 72 -9.05 5.68 46.99
CA ARG A 72 -8.70 6.89 47.73
C ARG A 72 -8.80 6.70 49.24
N ARG A 73 -9.76 5.90 49.71
CA ARG A 73 -9.97 5.61 51.14
C ARG A 73 -8.98 4.57 51.68
N ASN A 74 -8.65 3.56 50.88
CA ASN A 74 -7.86 2.42 51.31
C ASN A 74 -6.42 2.49 50.79
N LEU A 75 -5.46 2.69 51.70
CA LEU A 75 -4.04 2.84 51.38
C LEU A 75 -3.26 1.52 51.32
N LYS A 76 -3.91 0.37 51.56
CA LYS A 76 -3.27 -0.96 51.52
C LYS A 76 -3.34 -1.56 50.11
N GLY A 77 -2.31 -2.32 49.71
CA GLY A 77 -2.29 -3.03 48.42
C GLY A 77 -1.86 -2.17 47.23
N LYS A 78 -0.94 -1.22 47.42
CA LYS A 78 -0.36 -0.41 46.34
C LYS A 78 0.77 -1.14 45.61
N TYR A 79 1.01 -0.77 44.36
CA TYR A 79 1.99 -1.39 43.47
C TYR A 79 3.16 -0.45 43.19
N THR A 80 4.39 -0.96 43.27
CA THR A 80 5.59 -0.19 42.92
C THR A 80 5.87 -0.19 41.41
N HIS A 81 5.36 -1.17 40.67
CA HIS A 81 5.52 -1.24 39.22
C HIS A 81 4.16 -1.50 38.59
N ILE A 82 3.75 -0.64 37.66
CA ILE A 82 2.50 -0.78 36.92
C ILE A 82 2.81 -0.66 35.42
N ILE A 83 2.39 -1.65 34.65
CA ILE A 83 2.46 -1.63 33.18
C ILE A 83 1.01 -1.58 32.68
N ILE A 84 0.74 -0.62 31.81
CA ILE A 84 -0.60 -0.35 31.31
C ILE A 84 -0.55 -0.51 29.81
N ASP A 85 -1.18 -1.58 29.33
CA ASP A 85 -1.41 -1.80 27.91
C ASP A 85 -2.68 -1.07 27.44
N GLU A 86 -2.77 -0.76 26.15
CA GLU A 86 -3.91 -0.07 25.51
C GLU A 86 -4.34 1.21 26.26
N SER A 87 -3.37 1.94 26.82
CA SER A 87 -3.65 3.08 27.70
C SER A 87 -4.42 4.22 27.03
N GLN A 88 -4.35 4.31 25.70
CA GLN A 88 -5.14 5.22 24.88
C GLN A 88 -6.64 4.95 24.90
N ASP A 89 -7.14 3.83 25.43
CA ASP A 89 -8.59 3.59 25.56
C ASP A 89 -9.15 4.01 26.93
N LEU A 90 -8.28 4.34 27.90
CA LEU A 90 -8.70 4.56 29.28
C LEU A 90 -9.44 5.89 29.48
N THR A 91 -10.47 5.83 30.33
CA THR A 91 -11.18 7.01 30.83
C THR A 91 -10.35 7.78 31.87
N LYS A 92 -10.70 9.03 32.13
CA LYS A 92 -10.06 9.85 33.18
C LYS A 92 -10.13 9.17 34.55
N VAL A 93 -11.30 8.62 34.89
CA VAL A 93 -11.53 7.94 36.17
C VAL A 93 -10.59 6.75 36.34
N GLN A 94 -10.39 5.95 35.29
CA GLN A 94 -9.47 4.81 35.34
C GLN A 94 -8.02 5.26 35.48
N LEU A 95 -7.62 6.33 34.80
CA LEU A 95 -6.28 6.92 34.94
C LEU A 95 -6.03 7.49 36.34
N GLU A 96 -7.03 8.15 36.94
CA GLU A 96 -7.00 8.61 38.33
C GLU A 96 -6.91 7.43 39.32
N PHE A 97 -7.62 6.34 39.04
CA PHE A 97 -7.58 5.12 39.86
C PHE A 97 -6.17 4.51 39.86
N LEU A 98 -5.54 4.40 38.69
CA LEU A 98 -4.16 3.90 38.56
C LEU A 98 -3.16 4.72 39.38
N LYS A 99 -3.37 6.04 39.45
CA LYS A 99 -2.56 6.94 40.29
C LYS A 99 -2.77 6.68 41.79
N CYS A 100 -3.98 6.36 42.22
CA CYS A 100 -4.25 6.06 43.64
C CYS A 100 -3.57 4.77 44.12
N ILE A 101 -3.53 3.74 43.25
CA ILE A 101 -2.93 2.44 43.57
C ILE A 101 -1.42 2.37 43.31
N TYR A 102 -0.82 3.42 42.73
CA TYR A 102 0.62 3.54 42.55
C TYR A 102 1.32 3.90 43.87
N GLN A 103 2.39 3.16 44.18
CA GLN A 103 3.25 3.41 45.34
C GLN A 103 4.52 4.13 44.90
N ASP A 104 4.57 5.43 45.13
CA ASP A 104 5.72 6.26 44.75
C ASP A 104 6.93 6.00 45.67
N LYS A 105 7.98 5.42 45.10
CA LYS A 105 9.26 5.09 45.74
C LYS A 105 10.40 5.40 44.76
N ALA A 106 11.63 5.52 45.26
CA ALA A 106 12.79 5.79 44.41
C ALA A 106 13.01 4.78 43.27
N TYR A 107 12.49 3.55 43.42
CA TYR A 107 12.60 2.47 42.45
C TYR A 107 11.27 2.16 41.73
N SER A 108 10.18 2.89 41.99
CA SER A 108 8.89 2.59 41.36
C SER A 108 8.81 3.08 39.92
N SER A 109 7.98 2.44 39.10
CA SER A 109 7.78 2.82 37.70
C SER A 109 6.35 2.63 37.26
N ILE A 110 5.86 3.57 36.45
CA ILE A 110 4.60 3.43 35.70
C ILE A 110 4.92 3.52 34.22
N MET A 111 4.49 2.51 33.44
CA MET A 111 4.72 2.42 32.01
C MET A 111 3.39 2.41 31.28
N PHE A 112 3.24 3.35 30.34
CA PHE A 112 2.10 3.43 29.43
C PHE A 112 2.53 2.91 28.07
N VAL A 113 1.82 1.90 27.57
CA VAL A 113 1.90 1.43 26.19
C VAL A 113 0.64 1.93 25.49
N ALA A 114 0.82 2.59 24.35
CA ALA A 114 -0.28 3.24 23.63
C ALA A 114 -0.06 3.22 22.13
N ASP A 115 -1.15 3.07 21.39
CA ASP A 115 -1.23 3.37 19.95
C ASP A 115 -2.46 4.24 19.67
N ASN A 116 -2.24 5.55 19.53
CA ASN A 116 -3.28 6.55 19.32
C ASN A 116 -4.10 6.31 18.03
N THR A 117 -3.52 5.65 17.02
CA THR A 117 -4.23 5.33 15.77
C THR A 117 -5.31 4.25 15.98
N GLN A 118 -5.17 3.44 17.04
CA GLN A 118 -6.10 2.39 17.43
C GLN A 118 -7.08 2.82 18.53
N SER A 119 -7.12 4.09 18.89
CA SER A 119 -8.11 4.62 19.86
C SER A 119 -9.49 4.72 19.21
N ILE A 120 -10.26 3.63 19.29
CA ILE A 120 -11.60 3.50 18.69
C ILE A 120 -12.74 3.85 19.66
N TYR A 121 -12.44 4.16 20.92
CA TYR A 121 -13.47 4.39 21.94
C TYR A 121 -13.66 5.89 22.27
N PRO A 122 -14.88 6.45 22.11
CA PRO A 122 -15.14 7.89 22.28
C PRO A 122 -15.00 8.38 23.73
N HIS A 123 -14.95 7.47 24.71
CA HIS A 123 -14.78 7.79 26.12
C HIS A 123 -13.31 7.90 26.56
N SER A 124 -12.38 7.58 25.66
CA SER A 124 -10.95 7.70 25.90
C SER A 124 -10.57 9.13 26.30
N TRP A 125 -9.70 9.25 27.31
CA TRP A 125 -9.12 10.52 27.71
C TRP A 125 -7.86 10.86 26.88
N LEU A 126 -6.91 9.93 26.83
CA LEU A 126 -5.60 10.13 26.16
C LEU A 126 -5.73 10.08 24.63
N GLY A 127 -6.54 9.16 24.10
CA GLY A 127 -6.77 8.99 22.67
C GLY A 127 -7.44 10.18 21.97
N LYS A 128 -7.93 11.17 22.74
CA LYS A 128 -8.37 12.48 22.24
C LYS A 128 -7.25 13.52 22.13
N GLY A 129 -5.98 13.08 22.13
CA GLY A 129 -4.82 13.94 22.04
C GLY A 129 -4.55 14.77 23.30
N ARG A 130 -5.12 14.39 24.45
CA ARG A 130 -4.87 15.10 25.72
C ARG A 130 -3.53 14.62 26.29
N PRO A 131 -2.62 15.52 26.67
CA PRO A 131 -1.31 15.12 27.15
C PRO A 131 -1.40 14.41 28.51
N TYR A 132 -0.45 13.51 28.78
CA TYR A 132 -0.30 12.82 30.07
C TYR A 132 -0.13 13.77 31.25
N THR A 133 0.33 15.01 31.02
CA THR A 133 0.42 16.05 32.05
C THR A 133 -0.95 16.42 32.62
N THR A 134 -2.05 16.26 31.86
CA THR A 134 -3.42 16.51 32.34
C THR A 134 -3.86 15.58 33.47
N ILE A 135 -3.22 14.42 33.61
CA ILE A 135 -3.44 13.46 34.70
C ILE A 135 -2.27 13.46 35.71
N GLY A 136 -1.32 14.38 35.53
CA GLY A 136 -0.18 14.60 36.40
C GLY A 136 0.98 13.64 36.19
N TYR A 137 1.17 13.12 34.98
CA TYR A 137 2.38 12.39 34.59
C TYR A 137 3.18 13.23 33.58
N ASP A 138 4.43 13.54 33.91
CA ASP A 138 5.38 14.16 32.98
C ASP A 138 6.18 13.07 32.27
N MET A 139 5.97 12.96 30.95
CA MET A 139 6.60 11.96 30.08
C MET A 139 7.79 12.55 29.29
N SER A 140 8.15 13.81 29.53
CA SER A 140 9.22 14.51 28.79
C SER A 140 10.56 13.76 28.89
N GLY A 141 11.14 13.41 27.74
CA GLY A 141 12.40 12.66 27.66
C GLY A 141 12.33 11.20 28.13
N ARG A 142 11.11 10.67 28.40
CA ARG A 142 10.88 9.31 28.90
C ARG A 142 10.04 8.45 27.95
N SER A 143 9.67 8.99 26.78
CA SER A 143 8.97 8.26 25.73
C SER A 143 9.95 7.51 24.83
N ARG A 144 9.54 6.33 24.36
CA ARG A 144 10.19 5.59 23.28
C ARG A 144 9.13 5.21 22.27
N MET A 145 9.44 5.39 20.99
CA MET A 145 8.51 5.08 19.90
C MET A 145 8.97 3.81 19.19
N LEU A 146 8.02 2.92 18.89
CA LEU A 146 8.26 1.70 18.12
C LEU A 146 7.59 1.88 16.75
N SER A 147 8.40 2.05 15.70
CA SER A 147 7.90 2.31 14.34
C SER A 147 7.86 1.07 13.44
N LYS A 148 8.48 -0.03 13.86
CA LYS A 148 8.61 -1.26 13.07
C LYS A 148 7.45 -2.20 13.40
N ASN A 149 6.57 -2.42 12.42
CA ASN A 149 5.54 -3.46 12.49
C ASN A 149 6.22 -4.82 12.22
N PHE A 150 5.83 -5.89 12.90
CA PHE A 150 6.30 -7.26 12.63
C PHE A 150 5.15 -8.24 12.33
N ARG A 151 3.91 -7.76 12.48
CA ARG A 151 2.68 -8.55 12.40
C ARG A 151 2.16 -8.68 10.97
N THR A 152 2.03 -7.55 10.29
CA THR A 152 1.27 -7.42 9.04
C THR A 152 2.22 -7.23 7.87
N THR A 153 1.87 -7.75 6.70
CA THR A 153 2.66 -7.56 5.48
C THR A 153 2.76 -6.07 5.11
N THR A 154 3.81 -5.74 4.36
CA THR A 154 4.05 -4.39 3.84
C THR A 154 2.88 -3.91 2.96
N GLU A 155 2.28 -4.79 2.16
CA GLU A 155 1.19 -4.44 1.25
C GLU A 155 -0.10 -4.11 2.00
N ILE A 156 -0.49 -4.92 2.99
CA ILE A 156 -1.65 -4.64 3.85
C ILE A 156 -1.43 -3.36 4.67
N SER A 157 -0.22 -3.18 5.20
CA SER A 157 0.12 -1.98 5.98
C SER A 157 0.05 -0.70 5.14
N LYS A 158 0.50 -0.73 3.87
CA LYS A 158 0.40 0.40 2.93
C LYS A 158 -1.06 0.74 2.63
N ALA A 159 -1.89 -0.26 2.32
CA ALA A 159 -3.31 -0.06 2.06
C ALA A 159 -4.05 0.55 3.27
N ALA A 160 -3.82 -0.01 4.47
CA ALA A 160 -4.42 0.50 5.71
C ALA A 160 -3.92 1.92 6.03
N TYR A 161 -2.65 2.20 5.78
CA TYR A 161 -2.10 3.54 5.97
C TYR A 161 -2.72 4.57 5.01
N GLY A 162 -2.91 4.21 3.73
CA GLY A 162 -3.60 5.07 2.76
C GLY A 162 -5.00 5.49 3.24
N LEU A 163 -5.73 4.57 3.87
CA LEU A 163 -7.00 4.90 4.52
C LEU A 163 -6.83 5.92 5.66
N ILE A 164 -5.96 5.65 6.63
CA ILE A 164 -5.88 6.45 7.86
C ILE A 164 -5.26 7.84 7.63
N GLU A 165 -4.45 8.02 6.58
CA GLU A 165 -3.82 9.31 6.22
C GLU A 165 -4.84 10.39 5.81
N HIS A 166 -6.04 9.97 5.38
CA HIS A 166 -7.16 10.88 5.11
C HIS A 166 -7.78 11.48 6.39
N ASP A 167 -7.43 10.97 7.58
CA ASP A 167 -7.89 11.53 8.85
C ASP A 167 -7.05 12.74 9.27
N GLU A 168 -7.62 13.94 9.15
CA GLU A 168 -6.93 15.19 9.51
C GLU A 168 -6.52 15.24 10.99
N ASN A 169 -7.29 14.64 11.90
CA ASN A 169 -6.98 14.67 13.33
C ASN A 169 -5.74 13.80 13.63
N ILE A 170 -5.55 12.72 12.88
CA ILE A 170 -4.39 11.84 12.99
C ILE A 170 -3.18 12.45 12.30
N ARG A 171 -3.34 12.94 11.06
CA ARG A 171 -2.25 13.55 10.29
C ARG A 171 -1.61 14.74 10.99
N ASN A 172 -2.41 15.53 11.71
CA ASN A 172 -1.94 16.69 12.46
C ASN A 172 -1.43 16.34 13.87
N ASN A 173 -1.48 15.07 14.27
CA ASN A 173 -0.99 14.63 15.57
C ASN A 173 0.53 14.46 15.54
N VAL A 174 1.23 15.17 16.42
CA VAL A 174 2.70 15.15 16.54
C VAL A 174 3.23 13.76 16.91
N ASP A 175 2.40 12.93 17.55
CA ASP A 175 2.74 11.56 17.95
C ASP A 175 2.46 10.53 16.85
N PHE A 176 1.93 10.95 15.69
CA PHE A 176 1.67 10.03 14.57
C PHE A 176 2.97 9.62 13.88
N VAL A 177 3.22 8.31 13.83
CA VAL A 177 4.41 7.75 13.20
C VAL A 177 3.99 6.99 11.95
N LYS A 178 4.52 7.42 10.80
CA LYS A 178 4.40 6.64 9.57
C LYS A 178 5.08 5.28 9.78
N PRO A 179 4.40 4.14 9.52
CA PRO A 179 4.99 2.83 9.70
C PRO A 179 6.30 2.71 8.92
N SER A 180 7.36 2.23 9.57
CA SER A 180 8.57 1.83 8.85
C SER A 180 8.26 0.52 8.13
N LEU A 181 8.39 0.54 6.80
CA LEU A 181 8.14 -0.63 5.96
C LEU A 181 9.19 -1.71 6.28
N ILE A 182 8.75 -2.95 6.30
CA ILE A 182 9.56 -4.13 6.63
C ILE A 182 9.76 -5.03 5.42
N ASP A 183 10.74 -5.93 5.47
CA ASP A 183 10.97 -6.96 4.44
C ASP A 183 9.92 -8.09 4.42
N ARG A 184 8.86 -8.02 5.24
CA ARG A 184 7.78 -9.01 5.20
C ARG A 184 6.76 -8.61 4.14
N HIS A 185 6.85 -9.29 3.00
CA HIS A 185 5.95 -9.12 1.87
C HIS A 185 4.91 -10.23 1.82
N GLY A 186 3.76 -9.93 1.22
CA GLY A 186 2.72 -10.90 0.92
C GLY A 186 1.75 -10.36 -0.14
N HIS A 187 0.52 -10.88 -0.15
CA HIS A 187 -0.47 -10.44 -1.11
C HIS A 187 -1.00 -9.04 -0.74
N PRO A 188 -1.22 -8.16 -1.74
CA PRO A 188 -2.03 -6.97 -1.52
C PRO A 188 -3.45 -7.34 -1.10
N PRO A 189 -4.13 -6.50 -0.29
CA PRO A 189 -5.52 -6.73 0.04
C PRO A 189 -6.41 -6.94 -1.19
N ILE A 190 -7.29 -7.92 -1.09
CA ILE A 190 -8.28 -8.21 -2.13
C ILE A 190 -9.53 -7.41 -1.81
N TYR A 191 -9.99 -6.58 -2.75
CA TYR A 191 -11.27 -5.88 -2.64
C TYR A 191 -12.23 -6.32 -3.73
N LYS A 192 -13.45 -6.73 -3.33
CA LYS A 192 -14.50 -7.14 -4.26
C LYS A 192 -15.86 -6.59 -3.87
N CYS A 193 -16.56 -6.03 -4.85
CA CYS A 193 -17.93 -5.55 -4.69
C CYS A 193 -18.90 -6.55 -5.33
N PHE A 194 -20.02 -6.80 -4.66
CA PHE A 194 -21.09 -7.68 -5.11
C PHE A 194 -22.36 -6.88 -5.29
N GLN A 195 -23.26 -7.37 -6.14
CA GLN A 195 -24.56 -6.73 -6.34
C GLN A 195 -25.46 -6.87 -5.12
N ASP A 196 -25.39 -8.03 -4.47
CA ASP A 196 -26.19 -8.39 -3.32
C ASP A 196 -25.37 -9.18 -2.30
N GLN A 197 -26.01 -9.44 -1.16
CA GLN A 197 -25.39 -10.16 -0.04
C GLN A 197 -25.18 -11.64 -0.37
N GLN A 198 -26.00 -12.23 -1.24
CA GLN A 198 -25.89 -13.65 -1.59
C GLN A 198 -24.59 -13.91 -2.36
N GLY A 199 -24.26 -13.07 -3.35
CA GLY A 199 -23.00 -13.18 -4.09
C GLY A 199 -21.76 -12.97 -3.22
N GLN A 200 -21.83 -12.11 -2.20
CA GLN A 200 -20.76 -11.94 -1.22
C GLN A 200 -20.58 -13.20 -0.36
N LEU A 201 -21.67 -13.81 0.11
CA LEU A 201 -21.62 -15.04 0.91
C LEU A 201 -21.10 -16.24 0.11
N GLU A 202 -21.50 -16.35 -1.16
CA GLU A 202 -20.97 -17.36 -2.09
C GLU A 202 -19.46 -17.19 -2.29
N PHE A 203 -18.99 -15.97 -2.56
CA PHE A 203 -17.57 -15.68 -2.65
C PHE A 203 -16.83 -16.01 -1.36
N LEU A 204 -17.37 -15.64 -0.19
CA LEU A 204 -16.75 -15.94 1.09
C LEU A 204 -16.58 -17.45 1.28
N TYR A 205 -17.61 -18.24 0.96
CA TYR A 205 -17.54 -19.69 1.03
C TYR A 205 -16.49 -20.28 0.07
N ASP A 206 -16.53 -19.87 -1.20
CA ASP A 206 -15.61 -20.38 -2.23
C ASP A 206 -14.15 -20.03 -1.91
N GLU A 207 -13.91 -18.81 -1.41
CA GLU A 207 -12.57 -18.35 -1.05
C GLU A 207 -12.07 -19.08 0.20
N ILE A 208 -12.90 -19.27 1.24
CA ILE A 208 -12.52 -20.07 2.42
C ILE A 208 -12.14 -21.50 1.99
N GLN A 209 -12.90 -22.13 1.09
CA GLN A 209 -12.56 -23.46 0.59
C GLN A 209 -11.24 -23.47 -0.19
N THR A 210 -11.00 -22.44 -1.01
CA THR A 210 -9.78 -22.31 -1.81
C THR A 210 -8.54 -22.19 -0.95
N ILE A 211 -8.58 -21.33 0.07
CA ILE A 211 -7.44 -21.07 0.96
C ILE A 211 -7.26 -22.12 2.05
N ARG A 212 -8.23 -23.03 2.25
CA ARG A 212 -8.16 -24.11 3.26
C ARG A 212 -7.03 -25.11 3.01
N ASN A 213 -6.44 -25.09 1.81
CA ASN A 213 -5.23 -25.86 1.51
C ASN A 213 -3.99 -25.30 2.24
N ASP A 214 -4.00 -23.99 2.53
CA ASP A 214 -2.86 -23.26 3.08
C ASP A 214 -3.08 -22.86 4.56
N TYR A 215 -4.34 -22.71 4.98
CA TYR A 215 -4.71 -22.22 6.32
C TYR A 215 -5.74 -23.12 7.01
N SER A 216 -5.58 -23.31 8.31
CA SER A 216 -6.59 -23.96 9.17
C SER A 216 -7.79 -23.03 9.43
N TYR A 217 -8.93 -23.57 9.83
CA TYR A 217 -10.11 -22.74 10.10
C TYR A 217 -9.91 -21.81 11.28
N GLY A 218 -9.18 -22.24 12.32
CA GLY A 218 -8.84 -21.41 13.47
C GLY A 218 -8.01 -20.16 13.13
N GLU A 219 -7.31 -20.16 11.99
CA GLU A 219 -6.49 -19.04 11.51
C GLU A 219 -7.27 -18.02 10.67
N ILE A 220 -8.52 -18.33 10.33
CA ILE A 220 -9.40 -17.51 9.49
C ILE A 220 -10.41 -16.78 10.37
N CYS A 221 -10.50 -15.46 10.17
CA CYS A 221 -11.48 -14.63 10.83
C CYS A 221 -12.37 -13.87 9.85
N VAL A 222 -13.68 -13.88 10.10
CA VAL A 222 -14.68 -13.07 9.40
C VAL A 222 -15.16 -11.96 10.33
N VAL A 223 -15.17 -10.74 9.82
CA VAL A 223 -15.34 -9.52 10.60
C VAL A 223 -16.39 -8.64 9.95
N ALA A 224 -17.37 -8.22 10.74
CA ALA A 224 -18.43 -7.32 10.29
C ALA A 224 -18.65 -6.20 11.30
N ARG A 225 -19.32 -5.12 10.86
CA ARG A 225 -19.68 -4.01 11.76
C ARG A 225 -20.79 -4.38 12.75
N GLU A 226 -21.78 -5.15 12.28
CA GLU A 226 -22.98 -5.50 13.04
C GLU A 226 -23.04 -6.99 13.37
N ARG A 227 -23.60 -7.30 14.54
CA ARG A 227 -23.75 -8.69 14.99
C ARG A 227 -24.72 -9.51 14.11
N ARG A 228 -25.78 -8.87 13.60
CA ARG A 228 -26.77 -9.52 12.73
C ARG A 228 -26.13 -10.07 11.44
N ILE A 229 -25.17 -9.34 10.88
CA ILE A 229 -24.42 -9.76 9.69
C ILE A 229 -23.61 -11.03 10.00
N LEU A 230 -22.97 -11.09 11.16
CA LEU A 230 -22.23 -12.29 11.61
C LEU A 230 -23.16 -13.48 11.81
N GLU A 231 -24.34 -13.28 12.40
CA GLU A 231 -25.31 -14.35 12.61
C GLU A 231 -25.84 -14.91 11.27
N ASN A 232 -26.10 -14.05 10.30
CA ASN A 232 -26.47 -14.48 8.94
C ASN A 232 -25.33 -15.25 8.26
N THR A 233 -24.10 -14.73 8.38
CA THR A 233 -22.90 -15.36 7.78
C THR A 233 -22.63 -16.73 8.41
N LEU A 234 -22.74 -16.84 9.73
CA LEU A 234 -22.60 -18.10 10.46
C LEU A 234 -23.60 -19.14 9.93
N ASN A 235 -24.88 -18.79 9.88
CA ASN A 235 -25.92 -19.70 9.40
C ASN A 235 -25.67 -20.16 7.96
N TYR A 236 -25.20 -19.24 7.09
CA TYR A 236 -24.88 -19.56 5.71
C TYR A 236 -23.71 -20.56 5.62
N LEU A 237 -22.58 -20.26 6.26
CA LEU A 237 -21.39 -21.10 6.22
C LEU A 237 -21.63 -22.47 6.87
N GLU A 238 -22.35 -22.53 8.00
CA GLU A 238 -22.73 -23.79 8.63
C GLU A 238 -23.68 -24.62 7.74
N SER A 239 -24.62 -23.98 7.03
CA SER A 239 -25.48 -24.69 6.07
C SER A 239 -24.71 -25.32 4.90
N LYS A 240 -23.51 -24.82 4.62
CA LYS A 240 -22.57 -25.35 3.61
C LYS A 240 -21.51 -26.28 4.21
N GLY A 241 -21.57 -26.56 5.51
CA GLY A 241 -20.67 -27.49 6.20
C GLY A 241 -19.35 -26.89 6.68
N ILE A 242 -19.22 -25.56 6.75
CA ILE A 242 -18.05 -24.90 7.36
C ILE A 242 -18.35 -24.61 8.83
N GLU A 243 -17.56 -25.20 9.74
CA GLU A 243 -17.71 -24.95 11.17
C GLU A 243 -17.26 -23.54 11.54
N CYS A 244 -18.17 -22.78 12.16
CA CYS A 244 -17.96 -21.39 12.51
C CYS A 244 -18.26 -21.17 13.99
N GLU A 245 -17.72 -20.09 14.57
CA GLU A 245 -18.17 -19.62 15.87
C GLU A 245 -18.07 -18.11 16.03
N ILE A 246 -19.06 -17.51 16.69
CA ILE A 246 -18.98 -16.11 17.09
C ILE A 246 -18.22 -16.02 18.41
N LEU A 247 -16.99 -15.50 18.35
CA LEU A 247 -16.14 -15.35 19.53
C LEU A 247 -16.73 -14.36 20.52
N ARG A 248 -16.93 -14.81 21.77
CA ARG A 248 -17.45 -13.99 22.87
C ARG A 248 -16.32 -13.56 23.78
N ARG A 249 -16.25 -12.27 24.11
CA ARG A 249 -15.22 -11.67 24.97
C ARG A 249 -15.04 -12.34 26.35
N ARG A 250 -16.06 -13.00 26.90
CA ARG A 250 -16.00 -13.55 28.28
C ARG A 250 -15.22 -14.87 28.41
N LYS A 251 -15.09 -15.66 27.34
CA LYS A 251 -14.30 -16.92 27.27
C LYS A 251 -14.07 -17.27 25.80
N PRO A 252 -13.16 -16.58 25.10
CA PRO A 252 -12.82 -16.97 23.73
C PRO A 252 -12.09 -18.32 23.76
N ASP A 253 -12.51 -19.24 22.89
CA ASP A 253 -11.78 -20.47 22.61
C ASP A 253 -10.91 -20.20 21.38
N PHE A 254 -9.62 -19.99 21.58
CA PHE A 254 -8.68 -19.78 20.47
C PHE A 254 -8.10 -21.09 19.94
N ASP A 255 -8.30 -22.20 20.66
CA ASP A 255 -7.74 -23.50 20.29
C ASP A 255 -8.67 -24.29 19.37
N SER A 256 -9.96 -23.91 19.27
CA SER A 256 -10.88 -24.58 18.36
C SER A 256 -10.55 -24.27 16.89
N ASP A 257 -10.43 -25.30 16.07
CA ASP A 257 -10.23 -25.18 14.61
C ASP A 257 -11.54 -24.88 13.87
N LYS A 258 -12.06 -23.66 14.11
CA LYS A 258 -13.31 -23.15 13.53
C LYS A 258 -13.10 -21.74 13.02
N VAL A 259 -13.81 -21.36 11.96
CA VAL A 259 -13.76 -20.00 11.43
C VAL A 259 -14.32 -19.04 12.49
N LYS A 260 -13.53 -18.02 12.84
CA LYS A 260 -13.86 -17.11 13.94
C LYS A 260 -14.63 -15.90 13.43
N LEU A 261 -15.80 -15.63 13.98
CA LEU A 261 -16.63 -14.48 13.62
C LEU A 261 -16.58 -13.42 14.72
N LEU A 262 -16.23 -12.19 14.35
CA LEU A 262 -16.02 -11.08 15.28
C LEU A 262 -16.64 -9.78 14.76
N THR A 263 -17.05 -8.90 15.68
CA THR A 263 -17.35 -7.52 15.27
C THR A 263 -16.06 -6.71 15.12
N LEU A 264 -16.06 -5.67 14.28
CA LEU A 264 -14.93 -4.75 14.16
C LEU A 264 -14.43 -4.18 15.51
N HIS A 265 -15.33 -4.00 16.48
CA HIS A 265 -14.94 -3.55 17.82
C HIS A 265 -14.29 -4.65 18.67
N SER A 266 -14.60 -5.91 18.39
CA SER A 266 -14.15 -7.07 19.17
C SER A 266 -12.84 -7.65 18.68
N ILE A 267 -12.42 -7.33 17.46
CA ILE A 267 -11.15 -7.79 16.90
C ILE A 267 -9.93 -7.04 17.45
N LYS A 268 -10.14 -5.86 18.07
CA LYS A 268 -9.04 -5.11 18.68
C LYS A 268 -8.32 -5.99 19.71
N GLY A 269 -6.99 -6.06 19.59
CA GLY A 269 -6.13 -6.89 20.45
C GLY A 269 -5.98 -8.35 19.99
N LEU A 270 -6.68 -8.75 18.92
CA LEU A 270 -6.55 -10.07 18.30
C LEU A 270 -5.80 -9.96 16.98
N GLU A 271 -5.38 -11.09 16.42
CA GLU A 271 -4.71 -11.18 15.12
C GLU A 271 -4.97 -12.55 14.48
N PHE A 272 -5.02 -12.59 13.16
CA PHE A 272 -5.35 -13.78 12.38
C PHE A 272 -4.49 -13.84 11.11
N LYS A 273 -4.22 -15.04 10.59
CA LYS A 273 -3.51 -15.18 9.31
C LYS A 273 -4.31 -14.57 8.18
N VAL A 274 -5.60 -14.88 8.17
CA VAL A 274 -6.55 -14.42 7.16
C VAL A 274 -7.69 -13.66 7.82
N VAL A 275 -7.99 -12.47 7.31
CA VAL A 275 -9.13 -11.67 7.75
C VAL A 275 -10.03 -11.32 6.56
N PHE A 276 -11.32 -11.60 6.70
CA PHE A 276 -12.38 -11.16 5.81
C PHE A 276 -13.16 -10.01 6.47
N LEU A 277 -13.00 -8.79 5.97
CA LEU A 277 -13.85 -7.66 6.30
C LEU A 277 -15.05 -7.67 5.35
N ILE A 278 -16.23 -8.01 5.87
CA ILE A 278 -17.46 -8.14 5.08
C ILE A 278 -18.43 -7.00 5.36
N ASP A 279 -19.31 -6.77 4.39
CA ASP A 279 -20.34 -5.73 4.41
C ASP A 279 -19.77 -4.32 4.68
N ILE A 280 -18.66 -3.99 4.03
CA ILE A 280 -18.06 -2.65 4.05
C ILE A 280 -18.85 -1.74 3.10
N ASN A 281 -20.10 -1.48 3.46
CA ASN A 281 -21.10 -0.80 2.63
C ASN A 281 -21.38 0.60 3.16
N GLU A 282 -21.97 1.44 2.30
CA GLU A 282 -22.60 2.69 2.74
C GLU A 282 -23.66 2.40 3.83
N ASP A 283 -23.82 3.32 4.78
CA ASP A 283 -24.71 3.25 5.95
C ASP A 283 -24.40 2.14 6.98
N ILE A 284 -23.53 1.18 6.64
CA ILE A 284 -22.99 0.21 7.60
C ILE A 284 -21.71 0.75 8.22
N ILE A 285 -20.76 1.20 7.39
CA ILE A 285 -19.53 1.84 7.84
C ILE A 285 -19.19 3.03 6.91
N PRO A 286 -19.23 4.29 7.39
CA PRO A 286 -19.70 4.68 8.72
C PRO A 286 -21.21 4.47 8.90
N ASN A 287 -21.65 4.24 10.13
CA ASN A 287 -23.06 4.07 10.44
C ASN A 287 -23.71 5.45 10.71
N SER A 288 -24.21 6.08 9.65
CA SER A 288 -24.69 7.46 9.68
C SER A 288 -26.12 7.62 10.23
N ILE A 289 -26.81 6.54 10.67
CA ILE A 289 -28.26 6.54 10.94
C ILE A 289 -28.68 7.49 12.06
N MET A 290 -27.79 7.81 13.01
CA MET A 290 -28.09 8.63 14.19
C MET A 290 -27.09 9.78 14.42
N VAL A 291 -26.36 10.18 13.39
CA VAL A 291 -25.31 11.20 13.51
C VAL A 291 -25.86 12.54 13.03
N ASP A 292 -25.86 13.54 13.90
CA ASP A 292 -26.15 14.92 13.49
C ASP A 292 -25.09 15.36 12.47
N PHE A 293 -25.48 16.13 11.44
CA PHE A 293 -24.56 16.63 10.40
C PHE A 293 -23.28 17.30 10.95
N ASP A 294 -23.38 17.97 12.10
CA ASP A 294 -22.24 18.63 12.75
C ASP A 294 -21.23 17.65 13.42
N ASP A 295 -21.60 16.38 13.62
CA ASP A 295 -20.76 15.33 14.21
C ASP A 295 -20.21 14.33 13.17
N GLU A 296 -20.56 14.50 11.88
CA GLU A 296 -20.23 13.54 10.81
C GLU A 296 -18.71 13.32 10.69
N ASP A 297 -17.90 14.38 10.69
CA ASP A 297 -16.43 14.26 10.54
C ASP A 297 -15.77 13.49 11.71
N ASN A 298 -16.27 13.67 12.93
CA ASN A 298 -15.76 12.95 14.10
C ASN A 298 -16.20 11.49 14.07
N HIS A 299 -17.44 11.23 13.68
CA HIS A 299 -17.93 9.87 13.51
C HIS A 299 -17.18 9.13 12.41
N ASP A 300 -16.94 9.79 11.28
CA ASP A 300 -16.10 9.31 10.19
C ASP A 300 -14.69 8.99 10.67
N SER A 301 -14.08 9.88 11.46
CA SER A 301 -12.76 9.63 12.07
C SER A 301 -12.76 8.37 12.93
N GLU A 302 -13.78 8.16 13.76
CA GLU A 302 -13.91 6.98 14.61
C GLU A 302 -14.14 5.69 13.80
N GLU A 303 -15.03 5.70 12.81
CA GLU A 303 -15.32 4.54 11.96
C GLU A 303 -14.17 4.23 10.99
N ARG A 304 -13.42 5.24 10.54
CA ARG A 304 -12.18 5.05 9.76
C ARG A 304 -11.09 4.38 10.57
N LYS A 305 -10.87 4.82 11.83
CA LYS A 305 -9.97 4.14 12.77
C LYS A 305 -10.42 2.71 13.02
N LEU A 306 -11.71 2.47 13.13
CA LEU A 306 -12.27 1.14 13.31
C LEU A 306 -11.96 0.22 12.12
N LEU A 307 -12.14 0.71 10.89
CA LEU A 307 -11.78 -0.02 9.68
C LEU A 307 -10.26 -0.29 9.61
N TYR A 308 -9.44 0.74 9.86
CA TYR A 308 -7.98 0.62 9.95
C TYR A 308 -7.54 -0.45 10.95
N VAL A 309 -8.14 -0.45 12.14
CA VAL A 309 -7.89 -1.46 13.17
C VAL A 309 -8.22 -2.84 12.64
N GLY A 310 -9.35 -3.03 11.94
CA GLY A 310 -9.74 -4.30 11.34
C GLY A 310 -8.77 -4.78 10.25
N MET A 311 -8.34 -3.90 9.35
CA MET A 311 -7.37 -4.22 8.28
C MET A 311 -6.04 -4.70 8.86
N THR A 312 -5.56 -4.04 9.92
CA THR A 312 -4.27 -4.35 10.56
C THR A 312 -4.29 -5.57 11.49
N ARG A 313 -5.40 -6.33 11.54
CA ARG A 313 -5.47 -7.64 12.22
C ARG A 313 -5.11 -8.80 11.31
N ALA A 314 -5.03 -8.56 10.01
CA ALA A 314 -4.54 -9.54 9.05
C ALA A 314 -3.01 -9.62 9.13
N ASN A 315 -2.50 -10.84 9.27
CA ASN A 315 -1.08 -11.10 9.25
C ASN A 315 -0.57 -11.37 7.83
N GLU A 316 -1.35 -12.06 7.00
CA GLU A 316 -0.92 -12.56 5.68
C GLU A 316 -1.90 -12.23 4.56
N LEU A 317 -3.20 -12.47 4.75
CA LEU A 317 -4.24 -12.19 3.75
C LEU A 317 -5.35 -11.31 4.32
N LEU A 318 -5.71 -10.28 3.57
CA LEU A 318 -6.82 -9.39 3.86
C LEU A 318 -7.79 -9.37 2.69
N TYR A 319 -9.03 -9.76 2.95
CA TYR A 319 -10.15 -9.61 2.03
C TYR A 319 -11.08 -8.52 2.55
N ILE A 320 -11.50 -7.65 1.65
CA ILE A 320 -12.46 -6.58 1.92
C ILE A 320 -13.59 -6.74 0.91
N SER A 321 -14.83 -6.76 1.37
CA SER A 321 -15.97 -6.91 0.47
C SER A 321 -17.12 -5.98 0.80
N SER A 322 -17.80 -5.58 -0.26
CA SER A 322 -19.02 -4.78 -0.20
C SER A 322 -20.14 -5.49 -0.96
N ALA A 323 -21.38 -5.34 -0.49
CA ALA A 323 -22.58 -5.81 -1.17
C ALA A 323 -23.52 -4.60 -1.41
N GLY A 324 -23.90 -4.38 -2.66
CA GLY A 324 -24.65 -3.19 -3.07
C GLY A 324 -23.75 -1.96 -3.20
N LYS A 325 -23.99 -0.92 -2.41
CA LYS A 325 -23.24 0.34 -2.50
C LYS A 325 -22.04 0.32 -1.54
N PRO A 326 -20.79 0.41 -2.03
CA PRO A 326 -19.61 0.41 -1.17
C PRO A 326 -19.55 1.59 -0.21
N SER A 327 -18.88 1.39 0.93
CA SER A 327 -18.52 2.46 1.85
C SER A 327 -17.69 3.55 1.15
N LYS A 328 -17.86 4.81 1.56
CA LYS A 328 -17.00 5.92 1.12
C LYS A 328 -15.52 5.69 1.43
N PHE A 329 -15.21 4.96 2.50
CA PHE A 329 -13.83 4.64 2.91
C PHE A 329 -13.08 3.75 1.92
N ILE A 330 -13.79 2.97 1.09
CA ILE A 330 -13.13 2.18 0.04
C ILE A 330 -12.38 3.09 -0.94
N LYS A 331 -12.92 4.28 -1.25
CA LYS A 331 -12.30 5.24 -2.17
C LYS A 331 -11.08 5.95 -1.56
N GLU A 332 -10.95 5.93 -0.24
CA GLU A 332 -9.81 6.49 0.49
C GLU A 332 -8.62 5.52 0.52
N ILE A 333 -8.83 4.23 0.19
CA ILE A 333 -7.75 3.28 0.01
C ILE A 333 -7.21 3.45 -1.41
N GLU A 334 -5.91 3.73 -1.54
CA GLU A 334 -5.26 3.84 -2.85
C GLU A 334 -5.41 2.53 -3.65
N ASN A 335 -5.97 2.64 -4.86
CA ASN A 335 -6.32 1.49 -5.68
C ASN A 335 -5.08 0.65 -6.08
N ASP A 336 -3.89 1.25 -6.10
CA ASP A 336 -2.63 0.56 -6.41
C ASP A 336 -2.25 -0.50 -5.37
N TYR A 337 -2.76 -0.38 -4.14
CA TYR A 337 -2.57 -1.36 -3.09
C TYR A 337 -3.67 -2.43 -3.04
N LEU A 338 -4.67 -2.38 -3.92
CA LEU A 338 -5.77 -3.35 -3.95
C LEU A 338 -5.69 -4.28 -5.16
N ARG A 339 -6.20 -5.51 -5.03
CA ARG A 339 -6.39 -6.45 -6.14
C ARG A 339 -7.83 -6.94 -6.19
N ILE A 340 -8.32 -7.23 -7.40
CA ILE A 340 -9.71 -7.71 -7.59
C ILE A 340 -9.91 -9.17 -7.18
N LYS A 341 -8.85 -9.98 -7.20
CA LYS A 341 -8.83 -11.38 -6.77
C LYS A 341 -7.44 -11.80 -6.31
N ARG A 342 -7.35 -12.92 -5.59
CA ARG A 342 -6.07 -13.53 -5.18
C ARG A 342 -5.25 -13.89 -6.43
N ASP A 343 -3.93 -13.81 -6.31
CA ASP A 343 -2.99 -14.21 -7.38
C ASP A 343 -3.19 -13.48 -8.72
N CYS A 344 -3.76 -12.28 -8.68
CA CYS A 344 -4.03 -11.44 -9.84
C CYS A 344 -3.40 -10.07 -9.66
N SER A 345 -2.77 -9.56 -10.71
CA SER A 345 -2.16 -8.22 -10.71
C SER A 345 -3.19 -7.11 -10.92
N MET A 346 -4.37 -7.44 -11.46
CA MET A 346 -5.42 -6.48 -11.80
C MET A 346 -5.98 -5.79 -10.55
N ARG A 347 -6.04 -4.46 -10.60
CA ARG A 347 -6.64 -3.62 -9.57
C ARG A 347 -8.17 -3.61 -9.70
N PRO A 348 -8.95 -3.39 -8.62
CA PRO A 348 -10.39 -3.23 -8.72
C PRO A 348 -10.84 -2.14 -9.71
N TYR A 349 -12.05 -2.31 -10.24
CA TYR A 349 -12.66 -1.32 -11.14
C TYR A 349 -12.73 0.06 -10.49
N GLN A 350 -12.30 1.06 -11.26
CA GLN A 350 -12.42 2.47 -10.92
C GLN A 350 -12.80 3.21 -12.20
N SER A 351 -13.86 4.02 -12.11
CA SER A 351 -14.30 4.85 -13.23
C SER A 351 -13.23 5.85 -13.64
N LEU A 352 -13.03 5.99 -14.95
CA LEU A 352 -12.13 6.97 -15.55
C LEU A 352 -12.91 8.18 -16.05
N ALA A 353 -12.30 9.36 -15.99
CA ALA A 353 -12.85 10.52 -16.65
C ALA A 353 -12.61 10.42 -18.18
N ILE A 354 -13.51 10.97 -18.98
CA ILE A 354 -13.47 10.87 -20.46
C ILE A 354 -12.17 11.46 -21.03
N ASN A 355 -11.55 12.43 -20.36
CA ASN A 355 -10.26 12.98 -20.76
C ASN A 355 -9.12 11.94 -20.68
N GLU A 356 -9.23 10.95 -19.80
CA GLU A 356 -8.24 9.87 -19.61
C GLU A 356 -8.38 8.72 -20.61
N TYR A 357 -9.51 8.63 -21.34
CA TYR A 357 -9.75 7.53 -22.29
C TYR A 357 -8.65 7.47 -23.37
N LYS A 358 -8.30 6.26 -23.79
CA LYS A 358 -7.39 5.97 -24.89
C LYS A 358 -8.18 5.56 -26.13
N LEU A 359 -7.56 5.74 -27.31
CA LEU A 359 -8.15 5.38 -28.62
C LEU A 359 -9.51 6.04 -28.90
N LYS A 360 -9.73 7.27 -28.42
CA LYS A 360 -11.01 8.00 -28.54
C LYS A 360 -11.47 8.17 -29.98
N ASP A 361 -10.52 8.31 -30.90
CA ASP A 361 -10.72 8.42 -32.35
C ASP A 361 -11.27 7.14 -32.99
N ARG A 362 -11.16 6.00 -32.28
CA ARG A 362 -11.63 4.69 -32.74
C ARG A 362 -12.92 4.23 -32.05
N LEU A 363 -13.46 5.01 -31.12
CA LEU A 363 -14.68 4.67 -30.40
C LEU A 363 -15.92 5.00 -31.25
N ILE A 364 -16.84 4.05 -31.33
CA ILE A 364 -18.15 4.23 -32.00
C ILE A 364 -19.06 5.14 -31.16
N ASP A 365 -19.14 4.86 -29.86
CA ASP A 365 -19.89 5.67 -28.89
C ASP A 365 -19.09 5.81 -27.60
N ILE A 366 -18.54 7.01 -27.38
CA ILE A 366 -17.75 7.34 -26.19
C ILE A 366 -18.56 7.29 -24.89
N ASN A 367 -19.90 7.37 -24.98
CA ASN A 367 -20.79 7.36 -23.82
C ASN A 367 -21.42 5.97 -23.57
N ALA A 368 -21.02 4.94 -24.32
CA ALA A 368 -21.50 3.59 -24.10
C ALA A 368 -21.15 3.14 -22.68
N ARG A 369 -22.11 2.50 -21.98
CA ARG A 369 -21.93 2.09 -20.57
C ARG A 369 -20.82 1.06 -20.39
N GLU A 370 -20.57 0.25 -21.41
CA GLU A 370 -19.54 -0.81 -21.40
C GLU A 370 -18.15 -0.21 -21.63
N GLU A 371 -18.08 0.98 -22.25
CA GLU A 371 -16.82 1.68 -22.54
C GLU A 371 -16.08 2.07 -21.26
N LEU A 372 -16.80 2.35 -20.17
CA LEU A 372 -16.19 2.57 -18.85
C LEU A 372 -15.33 1.37 -18.41
N ILE A 373 -15.83 0.15 -18.64
CA ILE A 373 -15.14 -1.09 -18.26
C ILE A 373 -13.99 -1.36 -19.22
N ARG A 374 -14.23 -1.19 -20.53
CA ARG A 374 -13.21 -1.33 -21.58
C ARG A 374 -12.01 -0.40 -21.33
N GLN A 375 -12.26 0.87 -21.00
CA GLN A 375 -11.20 1.85 -20.74
C GLN A 375 -10.45 1.57 -19.43
N TRP A 376 -11.14 1.13 -18.38
CA TRP A 376 -10.48 0.64 -17.17
C TRP A 376 -9.56 -0.55 -17.49
N PHE A 377 -10.03 -1.51 -18.29
CA PHE A 377 -9.22 -2.67 -18.68
C PHE A 377 -8.02 -2.28 -19.56
N ILE A 378 -8.17 -1.34 -20.49
CA ILE A 378 -7.04 -0.77 -21.26
C ILE A 378 -5.99 -0.15 -20.31
N ARG A 379 -6.42 0.59 -19.29
CA ARG A 379 -5.51 1.14 -18.28
C ARG A 379 -4.78 0.03 -17.53
N GLU A 380 -5.44 -1.07 -17.17
CA GLU A 380 -4.78 -2.22 -16.55
C GLU A 380 -3.78 -2.88 -17.50
N LEU A 381 -4.15 -3.11 -18.77
CA LEU A 381 -3.25 -3.66 -19.79
C LEU A 381 -1.94 -2.85 -19.89
N ILE A 382 -2.02 -1.53 -19.90
CA ILE A 382 -0.87 -0.64 -20.02
C ILE A 382 -0.10 -0.56 -18.70
N ASN A 383 -0.77 -0.17 -17.62
CA ASN A 383 -0.08 0.21 -16.38
C ASN A 383 0.35 -1.02 -15.57
N THR A 384 -0.46 -2.07 -15.57
CA THR A 384 -0.27 -3.27 -14.76
C THR A 384 0.46 -4.36 -15.56
N TYR A 385 -0.01 -4.63 -16.79
CA TYR A 385 0.53 -5.73 -17.62
C TYR A 385 1.55 -5.28 -18.66
N LYS A 386 1.81 -3.98 -18.78
CA LYS A 386 2.84 -3.38 -19.64
C LYS A 386 2.65 -3.59 -21.15
N TYR A 387 1.42 -3.85 -21.59
CA TYR A 387 1.09 -3.86 -23.01
C TYR A 387 1.03 -2.42 -23.55
N PRO A 388 1.89 -2.03 -24.50
CA PRO A 388 1.84 -0.69 -25.07
C PRO A 388 0.59 -0.53 -25.94
N LEU A 389 0.13 0.72 -26.06
CA LEU A 389 -1.13 1.03 -26.74
C LEU A 389 -1.15 0.57 -28.22
N GLU A 390 0.01 0.51 -28.88
CA GLU A 390 0.16 0.05 -30.27
C GLU A 390 -0.21 -1.43 -30.50
N LEU A 391 -0.20 -2.24 -29.44
CA LEU A 391 -0.61 -3.64 -29.50
C LEU A 391 -2.12 -3.81 -29.34
N ILE A 392 -2.84 -2.78 -28.91
CA ILE A 392 -4.26 -2.85 -28.57
C ILE A 392 -5.10 -2.32 -29.73
N ASP A 393 -6.03 -3.13 -30.24
CA ASP A 393 -7.06 -2.67 -31.18
C ASP A 393 -8.46 -2.89 -30.59
N LEU A 394 -9.42 -2.08 -31.05
CA LEU A 394 -10.82 -2.16 -30.66
C LEU A 394 -11.65 -2.67 -31.85
N GLU A 395 -12.78 -3.32 -31.54
CA GLU A 395 -13.76 -3.78 -32.53
C GLU A 395 -13.11 -4.67 -33.61
N HIS A 396 -12.37 -5.69 -33.17
CA HIS A 396 -11.63 -6.58 -34.06
C HIS A 396 -12.58 -7.54 -34.79
N PRO A 397 -12.59 -7.56 -36.14
CA PRO A 397 -13.53 -8.37 -36.90
C PRO A 397 -13.20 -9.86 -36.80
N VAL A 398 -14.20 -10.68 -36.51
CA VAL A 398 -14.09 -12.15 -36.46
C VAL A 398 -15.09 -12.79 -37.41
N TYR A 399 -14.70 -13.86 -38.11
CA TYR A 399 -15.53 -14.53 -39.10
C TYR A 399 -15.94 -15.93 -38.64
N LEU A 400 -17.20 -16.07 -38.21
CA LEU A 400 -17.80 -17.35 -37.91
C LEU A 400 -18.59 -17.84 -39.12
N PHE A 401 -18.01 -18.78 -39.86
CA PHE A 401 -18.55 -19.25 -41.14
C PHE A 401 -18.76 -18.08 -42.12
N SER A 402 -20.02 -17.69 -42.35
CA SER A 402 -20.41 -16.60 -43.26
C SER A 402 -20.86 -15.32 -42.52
N LYS A 403 -20.87 -15.32 -41.18
CA LYS A 403 -21.30 -14.17 -40.37
C LYS A 403 -20.09 -13.45 -39.79
N LYS A 404 -20.06 -12.13 -39.99
CA LYS A 404 -19.06 -11.24 -39.39
C LYS A 404 -19.52 -10.84 -37.98
N GLY A 405 -18.69 -11.12 -36.99
CA GLY A 405 -18.79 -10.59 -35.62
C GLY A 405 -17.64 -9.63 -35.33
N TYR A 406 -17.64 -9.08 -34.12
CA TYR A 406 -16.58 -8.22 -33.62
C TYR A 406 -16.27 -8.60 -32.19
N VAL A 407 -14.98 -8.70 -31.88
CA VAL A 407 -14.47 -8.78 -30.51
C VAL A 407 -14.20 -7.36 -30.06
N ASP A 408 -14.71 -7.01 -28.88
CA ASP A 408 -14.61 -5.66 -28.32
C ASP A 408 -13.17 -5.11 -28.27
N LEU A 409 -12.23 -5.92 -27.77
CA LEU A 409 -10.80 -5.56 -27.68
C LEU A 409 -9.92 -6.76 -28.00
N VAL A 410 -8.84 -6.49 -28.74
CA VAL A 410 -7.77 -7.46 -28.98
C VAL A 410 -6.43 -6.88 -28.53
N VAL A 411 -5.63 -7.71 -27.88
CA VAL A 411 -4.20 -7.48 -27.69
C VAL A 411 -3.47 -8.32 -28.72
N ASN A 412 -2.69 -7.66 -29.57
CA ASN A 412 -1.84 -8.29 -30.56
C ASN A 412 -0.42 -8.46 -30.01
N ILE A 413 0.32 -9.40 -30.59
CA ILE A 413 1.76 -9.53 -30.40
C ILE A 413 2.44 -9.65 -31.76
N TYR A 414 3.74 -9.40 -31.81
CA TYR A 414 4.57 -9.74 -32.94
C TYR A 414 5.20 -11.12 -32.71
N ASN A 415 4.95 -12.05 -33.63
CA ASN A 415 5.58 -13.37 -33.63
C ASN A 415 6.25 -13.57 -34.99
N ARG A 416 7.58 -13.73 -34.98
CA ARG A 416 8.41 -13.81 -36.21
C ARG A 416 8.14 -12.65 -37.18
N GLY A 417 8.03 -11.44 -36.63
CA GLY A 417 7.77 -10.21 -37.40
C GLY A 417 6.32 -10.02 -37.88
N LYS A 418 5.42 -10.98 -37.66
CA LYS A 418 4.01 -10.86 -38.02
C LYS A 418 3.19 -10.45 -36.81
N ARG A 419 2.36 -9.40 -36.95
CA ARG A 419 1.38 -8.99 -35.94
C ARG A 419 0.21 -9.98 -35.96
N THR A 420 -0.07 -10.61 -34.82
CA THR A 420 -1.13 -11.62 -34.66
C THR A 420 -1.90 -11.38 -33.37
N PRO A 421 -3.21 -11.65 -33.32
CA PRO A 421 -3.99 -11.53 -32.10
C PRO A 421 -3.54 -12.56 -31.06
N TYR A 422 -3.58 -12.18 -29.78
CA TYR A 422 -3.08 -13.00 -28.68
C TYR A 422 -4.07 -13.10 -27.52
N ILE A 423 -4.69 -11.99 -27.16
CA ILE A 423 -5.74 -11.94 -26.15
C ILE A 423 -6.99 -11.33 -26.79
N PHE A 424 -8.12 -12.02 -26.66
CA PHE A 424 -9.43 -11.44 -26.93
C PHE A 424 -10.10 -11.05 -25.63
N ALA A 425 -10.77 -9.90 -25.61
CA ALA A 425 -11.51 -9.42 -24.45
C ALA A 425 -12.90 -8.92 -24.84
N GLU A 426 -13.88 -9.26 -24.01
CA GLU A 426 -15.29 -8.87 -24.13
C GLU A 426 -15.75 -8.13 -22.87
N PHE A 427 -16.51 -7.06 -23.06
CA PHE A 427 -16.98 -6.23 -21.95
C PHE A 427 -18.49 -6.23 -21.87
N LYS A 428 -18.97 -6.09 -20.64
CA LYS A 428 -20.38 -5.81 -20.39
C LYS A 428 -20.51 -4.54 -19.57
N ARG A 429 -21.69 -3.91 -19.64
CA ARG A 429 -22.04 -2.81 -18.75
C ARG A 429 -21.84 -3.23 -17.29
N PHE A 430 -21.45 -2.29 -16.44
CA PHE A 430 -21.13 -2.55 -15.04
C PHE A 430 -22.19 -3.42 -14.33
N GLY A 431 -21.79 -4.59 -13.83
CA GLY A 431 -22.67 -5.51 -13.12
C GLY A 431 -23.76 -6.18 -13.98
N ALA A 432 -23.58 -6.38 -15.28
CA ALA A 432 -24.57 -7.12 -16.05
C ALA A 432 -24.48 -8.64 -15.93
N GLY A 433 -23.41 -9.17 -15.32
CA GLY A 433 -23.04 -10.58 -15.48
C GLY A 433 -22.21 -10.80 -16.75
N ILE A 434 -21.51 -11.93 -16.78
CA ILE A 434 -20.49 -12.24 -17.82
C ILE A 434 -20.75 -13.56 -18.54
N GLU A 435 -21.74 -14.34 -18.10
CA GLU A 435 -21.98 -15.73 -18.50
C GLU A 435 -22.20 -15.85 -20.01
N ASP A 436 -23.06 -15.00 -20.58
CA ASP A 436 -23.38 -15.01 -22.01
C ASP A 436 -22.15 -14.65 -22.88
N ALA A 437 -21.30 -13.73 -22.41
CA ALA A 437 -20.11 -13.31 -23.14
C ALA A 437 -18.98 -14.35 -23.08
N ILE A 438 -18.89 -15.15 -22.02
CA ILE A 438 -17.89 -16.24 -21.95
C ILE A 438 -18.12 -17.24 -23.10
N GLY A 439 -19.37 -17.67 -23.32
CA GLY A 439 -19.70 -18.60 -24.42
C GLY A 439 -19.41 -18.00 -25.80
N GLN A 440 -19.75 -16.72 -25.99
CA GLN A 440 -19.46 -16.00 -27.24
C GLN A 440 -17.96 -15.87 -27.49
N LEU A 441 -17.18 -15.46 -26.50
CA LEU A 441 -15.74 -15.24 -26.65
C LEU A 441 -14.98 -16.54 -26.92
N LYS A 442 -15.35 -17.64 -26.24
CA LYS A 442 -14.81 -18.97 -26.53
C LYS A 442 -15.01 -19.34 -28.00
N THR A 443 -16.20 -19.06 -28.54
CA THR A 443 -16.51 -19.31 -29.95
C THR A 443 -15.67 -18.43 -30.89
N TYR A 444 -15.41 -17.17 -30.54
CA TYR A 444 -14.53 -16.28 -31.30
C TYR A 444 -13.07 -16.74 -31.30
N MET A 445 -12.55 -17.19 -30.15
CA MET A 445 -11.18 -17.70 -30.04
C MET A 445 -10.93 -18.94 -30.91
N GLN A 446 -11.95 -19.76 -31.19
CA GLN A 446 -11.81 -20.94 -32.06
C GLN A 446 -11.58 -20.58 -33.53
N THR A 447 -11.91 -19.35 -33.95
CA THR A 447 -11.77 -18.93 -35.35
C THR A 447 -10.35 -18.51 -35.74
N ASP A 448 -9.49 -18.21 -34.75
CA ASP A 448 -8.10 -17.79 -34.95
C ASP A 448 -7.19 -18.65 -34.07
N ASP A 449 -6.23 -19.34 -34.68
CA ASP A 449 -5.32 -20.27 -33.99
C ASP A 449 -4.23 -19.58 -33.17
N THR A 450 -4.01 -18.28 -33.40
CA THR A 450 -2.98 -17.50 -32.72
C THR A 450 -3.43 -16.98 -31.36
N VAL A 451 -4.73 -16.81 -31.13
CA VAL A 451 -5.29 -16.36 -29.86
C VAL A 451 -5.11 -17.41 -28.77
N GLN A 452 -4.50 -17.00 -27.65
CA GLN A 452 -4.16 -17.90 -26.53
C GLN A 452 -5.03 -17.68 -25.29
N TYR A 453 -5.58 -16.46 -25.11
CA TYR A 453 -6.32 -16.10 -23.90
C TYR A 453 -7.61 -15.35 -24.21
N GLY A 454 -8.63 -15.62 -23.41
CA GLY A 454 -9.90 -14.91 -23.38
C GLY A 454 -10.11 -14.21 -22.04
N VAL A 455 -10.61 -12.97 -22.09
CA VAL A 455 -11.01 -12.22 -20.90
C VAL A 455 -12.44 -11.71 -21.05
N VAL A 456 -13.28 -11.95 -20.05
CA VAL A 456 -14.63 -11.35 -19.99
C VAL A 456 -14.80 -10.64 -18.68
N THR A 457 -15.27 -9.39 -18.73
CA THR A 457 -15.52 -8.62 -17.51
C THR A 457 -16.67 -7.63 -17.63
N ASP A 458 -17.39 -7.46 -16.52
CA ASP A 458 -18.37 -6.40 -16.31
C ASP A 458 -17.91 -5.40 -15.22
N GLY A 459 -16.62 -5.39 -14.87
CA GLY A 459 -16.04 -4.58 -13.81
C GLY A 459 -16.27 -5.07 -12.37
N LEU A 460 -17.25 -5.94 -12.12
CA LEU A 460 -17.42 -6.63 -10.82
C LEU A 460 -16.83 -8.04 -10.86
N GLN A 461 -17.03 -8.72 -11.97
CA GLN A 461 -16.52 -10.06 -12.25
C GLN A 461 -15.50 -10.00 -13.38
N VAL A 462 -14.48 -10.85 -13.27
CA VAL A 462 -13.45 -11.05 -14.31
C VAL A 462 -13.24 -12.54 -14.46
N SER A 463 -13.54 -13.08 -15.64
CA SER A 463 -13.20 -14.44 -16.04
C SER A 463 -12.06 -14.40 -17.03
N ILE A 464 -11.01 -15.16 -16.75
CA ILE A 464 -9.83 -15.30 -17.61
C ILE A 464 -9.69 -16.78 -17.88
N PHE A 465 -9.50 -17.15 -19.14
CA PHE A 465 -9.29 -18.54 -19.52
C PHE A 465 -8.30 -18.65 -20.69
N ASP A 466 -7.61 -19.76 -20.74
CA ASP A 466 -6.71 -20.08 -21.85
C ASP A 466 -7.50 -20.66 -23.05
N ARG A 467 -6.78 -21.02 -24.10
CA ARG A 467 -7.34 -21.65 -25.31
C ARG A 467 -7.97 -23.03 -25.04
N ASN A 468 -7.54 -23.73 -24.00
CA ASN A 468 -8.10 -25.02 -23.58
C ASN A 468 -9.35 -24.85 -22.69
N GLU A 469 -9.76 -23.60 -22.46
CA GLU A 469 -10.87 -23.21 -21.59
C GLU A 469 -10.60 -23.41 -20.09
N ASP A 470 -9.33 -23.59 -19.70
CA ASP A 470 -8.93 -23.65 -18.31
C ASP A 470 -8.97 -22.25 -17.68
N ILE A 471 -9.62 -22.14 -16.51
CA ILE A 471 -9.76 -20.86 -15.80
C ILE A 471 -8.42 -20.46 -15.19
N LEU A 472 -8.02 -19.21 -15.43
CA LEU A 472 -6.76 -18.63 -14.96
C LEU A 472 -6.96 -17.56 -13.89
N ASN A 473 -5.97 -17.46 -13.01
CA ASN A 473 -5.90 -16.39 -12.02
C ASN A 473 -5.45 -15.07 -12.61
N ASP A 474 -4.69 -15.03 -13.70
CA ASP A 474 -4.24 -13.76 -14.29
C ASP A 474 -4.01 -13.89 -15.80
N ILE A 475 -3.92 -12.74 -16.49
CA ILE A 475 -3.43 -12.68 -17.87
C ILE A 475 -1.90 -12.61 -17.90
N PRO A 476 -1.25 -13.08 -18.98
CA PRO A 476 0.20 -12.93 -19.13
C PRO A 476 0.61 -11.45 -19.16
N ARG A 477 1.78 -11.14 -18.61
CA ARG A 477 2.40 -9.82 -18.80
C ARG A 477 2.96 -9.67 -20.20
N CYS A 478 3.03 -8.44 -20.68
CA CYS A 478 3.68 -8.13 -21.94
C CYS A 478 5.16 -8.54 -21.86
N ASN A 479 5.56 -9.41 -22.76
CA ASN A 479 6.94 -9.82 -22.92
C ASN A 479 7.62 -8.90 -23.96
N PRO A 480 8.88 -8.47 -23.77
CA PRO A 480 9.63 -7.75 -24.80
C PRO A 480 9.60 -8.40 -26.19
N TYR A 481 9.55 -9.73 -26.29
CA TYR A 481 9.42 -10.45 -27.57
C TYR A 481 8.08 -10.26 -28.30
N PHE A 482 7.07 -9.68 -27.64
CA PHE A 482 5.78 -9.35 -28.26
C PHE A 482 5.83 -8.07 -29.09
N LEU A 483 6.90 -7.29 -28.97
CA LEU A 483 7.07 -6.02 -29.66
C LEU A 483 7.68 -6.23 -31.07
N PRO A 484 7.46 -5.31 -32.01
CA PRO A 484 8.07 -5.39 -33.33
C PRO A 484 9.62 -5.40 -33.23
N ASP A 485 10.24 -6.31 -34.00
CA ASP A 485 11.59 -6.83 -33.73
C ASP A 485 12.76 -5.92 -34.17
N ASN A 486 12.55 -4.63 -34.38
CA ASN A 486 13.54 -3.71 -34.95
C ASN A 486 14.12 -2.67 -33.97
N LYS A 487 13.74 -2.69 -32.70
CA LYS A 487 14.26 -1.73 -31.71
C LYS A 487 14.91 -2.41 -30.49
N GLU A 488 16.17 -2.07 -30.21
CA GLU A 488 16.87 -2.44 -28.97
C GLU A 488 16.67 -1.33 -27.92
N LYS A 489 16.45 -1.69 -26.65
CA LYS A 489 16.30 -0.73 -25.56
C LYS A 489 17.39 -0.90 -24.53
N THR A 490 17.92 0.20 -24.00
CA THR A 490 18.99 0.20 -23.00
C THR A 490 18.73 1.30 -21.99
N ARG A 491 18.90 1.03 -20.70
CA ARG A 491 18.70 2.06 -19.65
C ARG A 491 20.01 2.78 -19.39
N TYR A 492 19.97 4.10 -19.32
CA TYR A 492 21.10 4.95 -18.98
C TYR A 492 20.82 5.68 -17.66
N ILE A 493 21.71 5.52 -16.69
CA ILE A 493 21.68 6.22 -15.42
C ILE A 493 22.69 7.36 -15.49
N ASN A 494 22.22 8.59 -15.35
CA ASN A 494 23.06 9.78 -15.45
C ASN A 494 23.40 10.31 -14.05
N PHE A 495 24.65 10.15 -13.62
CA PHE A 495 25.08 10.61 -12.30
C PHE A 495 25.28 12.13 -12.22
N LYS A 496 25.38 12.82 -13.37
CA LYS A 496 25.55 14.28 -13.40
C LYS A 496 24.26 15.01 -13.02
N ASN A 497 23.11 14.53 -13.45
CA ASN A 497 21.80 15.14 -13.17
C ASN A 497 20.89 14.28 -12.29
N GLN A 498 21.33 13.08 -11.88
CA GLN A 498 20.56 12.14 -11.07
C GLN A 498 19.24 11.66 -11.71
N GLU A 499 19.18 11.71 -13.05
CA GLU A 499 18.05 11.24 -13.83
C GLU A 499 18.39 9.93 -14.57
N GLU A 500 17.34 9.26 -15.00
CA GLU A 500 17.44 8.02 -15.76
C GLU A 500 16.74 8.15 -17.10
N TYR A 501 17.29 7.49 -18.10
CA TYR A 501 16.86 7.61 -19.48
C TYR A 501 16.75 6.24 -20.12
N LEU A 502 15.78 6.09 -21.01
CA LEU A 502 15.63 4.93 -21.86
C LEU A 502 16.15 5.30 -23.25
N TYR A 503 17.20 4.61 -23.68
CA TYR A 503 17.70 4.66 -25.04
C TYR A 503 16.97 3.60 -25.87
N THR A 504 16.44 4.01 -27.01
CA THR A 504 15.86 3.11 -27.99
C THR A 504 16.64 3.23 -29.30
N TYR A 505 17.29 2.15 -29.71
CA TYR A 505 18.09 2.04 -30.93
C TYR A 505 17.31 1.32 -32.01
N ASP A 506 17.48 1.72 -33.26
CA ASP A 506 17.14 0.86 -34.40
C ASP A 506 18.24 -0.21 -34.59
N LYS A 507 17.87 -1.50 -34.74
CA LYS A 507 18.84 -2.59 -34.98
C LYS A 507 19.56 -2.43 -36.31
N ASP A 508 18.93 -1.82 -37.31
CA ASP A 508 19.49 -1.62 -38.66
C ASP A 508 20.30 -0.32 -38.77
N ASP A 509 20.04 0.65 -37.89
CA ASP A 509 20.78 1.91 -37.80
C ASP A 509 20.92 2.39 -36.34
N ARG A 510 22.00 1.93 -35.69
CA ARG A 510 22.35 2.34 -34.30
C ARG A 510 22.65 3.83 -34.14
N SER A 511 22.70 4.62 -35.23
CA SER A 511 22.87 6.06 -35.15
C SER A 511 21.55 6.82 -34.93
N ASN A 512 20.42 6.14 -35.16
CA ASN A 512 19.09 6.68 -34.90
C ASN A 512 18.65 6.30 -33.47
N ILE A 513 18.86 7.22 -32.54
CA ILE A 513 18.56 7.04 -31.12
C ILE A 513 17.36 7.90 -30.70
N GLU A 514 16.42 7.26 -30.02
CA GLU A 514 15.36 7.95 -29.29
C GLU A 514 15.67 7.88 -27.79
N ILE A 515 15.81 9.04 -27.14
CA ILE A 515 16.08 9.14 -25.71
C ILE A 515 14.82 9.64 -25.02
N THR A 516 14.31 8.85 -24.07
CA THR A 516 13.13 9.20 -23.26
C THR A 516 13.53 9.27 -21.79
N ASN A 517 13.02 10.24 -21.03
CA ASN A 517 13.20 10.20 -19.57
C ASN A 517 12.43 8.98 -18.99
N TYR A 518 13.12 8.17 -18.17
CA TYR A 518 12.61 6.88 -17.71
C TYR A 518 11.39 7.00 -16.77
N LYS A 519 11.29 8.10 -16.01
CA LYS A 519 10.20 8.32 -15.05
C LYS A 519 9.00 9.04 -15.66
N THR A 520 9.26 10.01 -16.53
CA THR A 520 8.23 10.92 -17.07
C THR A 520 7.75 10.53 -18.47
N GLU A 521 8.44 9.60 -19.13
CA GLU A 521 8.18 9.16 -20.51
C GLU A 521 8.24 10.30 -21.55
N LEU A 522 8.81 11.46 -21.19
CA LEU A 522 9.02 12.57 -22.10
C LEU A 522 10.18 12.26 -23.05
N ILE A 523 9.91 12.34 -24.35
CA ILE A 523 10.95 12.29 -25.40
C ILE A 523 11.81 13.54 -25.26
N MET A 524 13.12 13.34 -25.17
CA MET A 524 14.09 14.41 -25.04
C MET A 524 14.59 14.82 -26.42
N ASP A 525 14.40 16.09 -26.80
CA ASP A 525 14.98 16.63 -28.03
C ASP A 525 16.45 17.00 -27.81
N TYR A 526 17.35 16.02 -27.91
CA TYR A 526 18.79 16.25 -27.91
C TYR A 526 19.32 16.37 -29.33
N GLN A 527 19.37 17.60 -29.83
CA GLN A 527 19.85 17.87 -31.20
C GLN A 527 21.35 17.59 -31.40
N ASN A 528 22.13 17.42 -30.32
CA ASN A 528 23.58 17.22 -30.39
C ASN A 528 24.06 16.10 -29.44
N CYS A 529 24.43 14.95 -29.99
CA CYS A 529 25.09 13.86 -29.28
C CYS A 529 26.55 13.69 -29.74
N SER A 530 27.43 13.41 -28.77
CA SER A 530 28.84 13.05 -29.02
C SER A 530 29.00 11.54 -29.09
N LYS A 531 29.87 11.07 -29.99
CA LYS A 531 30.31 9.67 -30.05
C LYS A 531 31.45 9.45 -29.05
N ILE A 532 31.19 8.67 -28.01
CA ILE A 532 32.14 8.31 -26.96
C ILE A 532 32.69 6.91 -27.25
N PRO A 533 34.01 6.72 -27.37
CA PRO A 533 34.58 5.41 -27.66
C PRO A 533 34.43 4.45 -26.47
N ILE A 534 34.20 3.17 -26.77
CA ILE A 534 34.32 2.09 -25.79
C ILE A 534 35.77 1.61 -25.82
N VAL A 535 36.51 1.80 -24.74
CA VAL A 535 37.99 1.72 -24.72
C VAL A 535 38.52 0.40 -24.15
N GLY A 536 37.69 -0.40 -23.47
CA GLY A 536 38.05 -1.73 -22.97
C GLY A 536 37.18 -2.21 -21.82
N GLU A 537 37.57 -3.33 -21.21
CA GLU A 537 36.91 -3.93 -20.04
C GLU A 537 37.60 -3.50 -18.72
N ILE A 538 36.88 -3.49 -17.60
CA ILE A 538 37.39 -3.15 -16.27
C ILE A 538 37.22 -4.29 -15.26
N ALA A 539 38.27 -5.13 -15.17
CA ALA A 539 38.66 -5.96 -14.01
C ALA A 539 40.10 -6.54 -14.09
N ALA A 540 40.94 -6.14 -15.06
CA ALA A 540 42.40 -6.37 -15.08
C ALA A 540 43.06 -5.52 -16.19
N GLY A 541 44.07 -4.70 -15.85
CA GLY A 541 44.91 -3.95 -16.79
C GLY A 541 44.47 -2.52 -17.16
N ILE A 542 45.43 -1.67 -17.55
CA ILE A 542 45.24 -0.24 -17.91
C ILE A 542 44.92 -0.11 -19.40
N PRO A 543 43.76 0.45 -19.80
CA PRO A 543 43.53 0.84 -21.18
C PRO A 543 44.38 2.07 -21.50
N THR A 544 45.28 1.98 -22.48
CA THR A 544 46.00 3.16 -22.99
C THR A 544 45.16 3.80 -24.09
N VAL A 545 44.67 5.03 -23.86
CA VAL A 545 44.02 5.84 -24.91
C VAL A 545 45.10 6.34 -25.86
N VAL A 546 45.43 5.55 -26.88
CA VAL A 546 46.27 5.97 -28.01
C VAL A 546 45.37 6.03 -29.23
N ASN A 547 45.51 7.08 -30.05
CA ASN A 547 44.85 7.26 -31.36
C ASN A 547 44.66 5.94 -32.12
N ARG A 548 43.51 5.30 -31.88
CA ARG A 548 43.03 4.11 -32.59
C ARG A 548 41.62 4.46 -33.04
N GLU A 549 41.29 4.14 -34.28
CA GLU A 549 39.90 4.09 -34.73
C GLU A 549 39.23 2.98 -33.90
N TYR A 550 38.33 3.36 -33.00
CA TYR A 550 37.56 2.39 -32.22
C TYR A 550 36.43 1.86 -33.11
N GLU A 551 36.15 0.55 -33.07
CA GLU A 551 35.06 -0.02 -33.87
C GLU A 551 33.67 0.26 -33.25
N ASN A 552 33.61 0.53 -31.94
CA ASN A 552 32.35 0.73 -31.18
C ASN A 552 32.32 2.08 -30.43
N TYR A 553 31.18 2.76 -30.50
CA TYR A 553 30.93 4.05 -29.84
C TYR A 553 29.54 4.08 -29.19
N LEU A 554 29.41 4.83 -28.09
CA LEU A 554 28.13 5.22 -27.50
C LEU A 554 27.80 6.66 -27.88
N GLN A 555 26.55 6.93 -28.23
CA GLN A 555 26.06 8.29 -28.44
C GLN A 555 25.50 8.87 -27.14
N ILE A 556 26.13 9.93 -26.64
CA ILE A 556 25.74 10.59 -25.39
C ILE A 556 25.46 12.08 -25.66
N PRO A 557 24.31 12.63 -25.22
CA PRO A 557 24.04 14.06 -25.28
C PRO A 557 25.18 14.91 -24.74
N ASN A 558 25.57 15.96 -25.48
CA ASN A 558 26.70 16.81 -25.12
C ASN A 558 26.54 17.47 -23.74
N GLU A 559 25.30 17.70 -23.30
CA GLU A 559 24.98 18.28 -21.99
C GLU A 559 25.33 17.35 -20.83
N TRP A 560 25.42 16.04 -21.06
CA TRP A 560 25.67 15.04 -20.03
C TRP A 560 27.16 14.77 -19.81
N ILE A 561 28.00 15.15 -20.77
CA ILE A 561 29.45 15.04 -20.68
C ILE A 561 30.08 16.39 -20.30
N TYR A 562 31.33 16.36 -19.84
CA TYR A 562 32.11 17.58 -19.58
C TYR A 562 33.02 17.94 -20.76
N SER A 563 33.56 16.93 -21.44
CA SER A 563 34.38 17.07 -22.64
C SER A 563 34.39 15.77 -23.43
N THR A 564 34.11 15.82 -24.73
CA THR A 564 34.11 14.65 -25.62
C THR A 564 35.50 13.99 -25.71
N GLU A 565 36.56 14.78 -25.77
CA GLU A 565 37.95 14.28 -25.91
C GLU A 565 38.46 13.56 -24.66
N ARG A 566 37.86 13.87 -23.50
CA ARG A 566 38.22 13.28 -22.19
C ARG A 566 37.12 12.37 -21.65
N THR A 567 36.24 11.86 -22.50
CA THR A 567 35.18 10.94 -22.06
C THR A 567 35.28 9.65 -22.84
N PHE A 568 35.19 8.53 -22.12
CA PHE A 568 35.24 7.19 -22.70
C PHE A 568 34.34 6.24 -21.91
N ALA A 569 34.04 5.08 -22.48
CA ALA A 569 33.27 4.03 -21.80
C ALA A 569 34.13 2.79 -21.53
N LEU A 570 33.87 2.13 -20.40
CA LEU A 570 34.48 0.85 -20.02
C LEU A 570 33.40 -0.19 -19.73
N GLU A 571 33.58 -1.42 -20.20
CA GLU A 571 32.69 -2.54 -19.90
C GLU A 571 33.05 -3.17 -18.54
N VAL A 572 32.07 -3.28 -17.65
CA VAL A 572 32.25 -3.79 -16.29
C VAL A 572 32.34 -5.32 -16.30
N THR A 573 33.44 -5.87 -15.80
CA THR A 573 33.59 -7.34 -15.70
C THR A 573 33.56 -7.87 -14.27
N GLY A 574 33.73 -6.99 -13.27
CA GLY A 574 33.62 -7.30 -11.83
C GLY A 574 32.24 -7.02 -11.22
N ASN A 575 32.07 -7.37 -9.95
CA ASN A 575 30.80 -7.25 -9.20
C ASN A 575 30.92 -6.41 -7.90
N SER A 576 31.98 -5.63 -7.72
CA SER A 576 32.21 -4.86 -6.47
C SER A 576 31.27 -3.66 -6.30
N MET A 577 30.55 -3.25 -7.36
CA MET A 577 29.71 -2.06 -7.38
C MET A 577 28.21 -2.37 -7.59
N ASN A 578 27.81 -3.63 -7.46
CA ASN A 578 26.42 -4.07 -7.69
C ASN A 578 25.39 -3.45 -6.72
N GLY A 579 25.78 -3.07 -5.50
CA GLY A 579 24.90 -2.38 -4.54
C GLY A 579 24.39 -1.00 -5.00
N ILE A 580 24.99 -0.43 -6.04
CA ILE A 580 24.51 0.79 -6.73
C ILE A 580 24.11 0.52 -8.18
N TRP A 581 23.73 -0.72 -8.48
CA TRP A 581 23.27 -1.12 -9.80
C TRP A 581 24.33 -0.94 -10.90
N ILE A 582 25.61 -1.14 -10.58
CA ILE A 582 26.68 -1.33 -11.59
C ILE A 582 27.04 -2.81 -11.61
N GLU A 583 26.61 -3.49 -12.66
CA GLU A 583 26.68 -4.94 -12.79
C GLU A 583 27.62 -5.38 -13.91
N ARG A 584 27.95 -6.66 -13.92
CA ARG A 584 28.79 -7.25 -14.97
C ARG A 584 28.08 -7.15 -16.32
N GLY A 585 28.78 -6.65 -17.33
CA GLY A 585 28.27 -6.39 -18.68
C GLY A 585 27.74 -4.96 -18.89
N ASP A 586 27.60 -4.16 -17.83
CA ASP A 586 27.25 -2.75 -17.97
C ASP A 586 28.41 -1.95 -18.58
N ALA A 587 28.11 -0.86 -19.29
CA ALA A 587 29.12 0.08 -19.73
C ALA A 587 29.10 1.34 -18.84
N VAL A 588 30.20 1.61 -18.13
CA VAL A 588 30.37 2.83 -17.33
C VAL A 588 30.97 3.94 -18.18
N ILE A 589 30.39 5.14 -18.09
CA ILE A 589 30.86 6.32 -18.80
C ILE A 589 31.77 7.09 -17.85
N VAL A 590 33.02 7.29 -18.25
CA VAL A 590 34.09 7.84 -17.42
C VAL A 590 34.58 9.15 -18.02
N HIS A 591 34.64 10.20 -17.20
CA HIS A 591 35.33 11.44 -17.52
C HIS A 591 36.76 11.38 -16.98
N GLN A 592 37.75 11.50 -17.86
CA GLN A 592 39.16 11.42 -17.54
C GLN A 592 39.60 12.63 -16.71
N GLN A 593 40.01 12.37 -15.48
CA GLN A 593 40.50 13.37 -14.53
C GLN A 593 41.34 12.67 -13.45
N ASP A 594 42.25 13.43 -12.83
CA ASP A 594 43.22 12.96 -11.83
C ASP A 594 42.82 13.28 -10.39
N ASN A 595 41.65 13.90 -10.19
CA ASN A 595 41.14 14.32 -8.89
C ASN A 595 39.71 13.79 -8.67
N ALA A 596 39.32 13.67 -7.40
CA ALA A 596 37.98 13.25 -6.98
C ALA A 596 37.61 13.86 -5.62
N ILE A 597 36.31 13.98 -5.34
CA ILE A 597 35.79 14.42 -4.05
C ILE A 597 35.10 13.26 -3.31
N ASN A 598 34.92 13.40 -2.00
CA ASN A 598 34.29 12.36 -1.18
C ASN A 598 32.91 12.00 -1.72
N GLY A 599 32.69 10.70 -1.90
CA GLY A 599 31.48 10.12 -2.45
C GLY A 599 31.53 9.88 -3.96
N ASP A 600 32.52 10.40 -4.68
CA ASP A 600 32.66 10.14 -6.11
C ASP A 600 32.90 8.65 -6.40
N ILE A 601 32.31 8.15 -7.48
CA ILE A 601 32.65 6.84 -8.02
C ILE A 601 33.75 7.05 -9.04
N ILE A 602 34.90 6.40 -8.82
CA ILE A 602 36.10 6.60 -9.63
C ILE A 602 36.59 5.31 -10.25
N VAL A 603 37.33 5.46 -11.35
CA VAL A 603 38.25 4.44 -11.84
C VAL A 603 39.61 4.69 -11.18
N ALA A 604 39.95 3.87 -10.20
CA ALA A 604 41.22 3.91 -9.48
C ALA A 604 42.21 2.90 -10.09
N ILE A 605 43.46 3.30 -10.24
CA ILE A 605 44.57 2.42 -10.64
C ILE A 605 45.41 2.12 -9.40
N ILE A 606 45.50 0.85 -9.04
CA ILE A 606 46.23 0.33 -7.87
C ILE A 606 47.17 -0.75 -8.38
N ASN A 607 48.48 -0.65 -8.12
CA ASN A 607 49.48 -1.62 -8.58
C ASN A 607 49.43 -1.94 -10.08
N GLY A 608 48.98 -0.99 -10.91
CA GLY A 608 48.82 -1.17 -12.35
C GLY A 608 47.51 -1.84 -12.79
N GLU A 609 46.57 -2.10 -11.88
CA GLU A 609 45.24 -2.64 -12.17
C GLU A 609 44.15 -1.58 -11.95
N ALA A 610 43.22 -1.48 -12.90
CA ALA A 610 42.08 -0.56 -12.80
C ALA A 610 40.90 -1.21 -12.06
N THR A 611 40.30 -0.48 -11.12
CA THR A 611 39.10 -0.90 -10.38
C THR A 611 38.11 0.25 -10.22
N ILE A 612 36.82 -0.07 -10.08
CA ILE A 612 35.77 0.91 -9.76
C ILE A 612 35.48 0.85 -8.27
N LYS A 613 35.57 1.99 -7.59
CA LYS A 613 35.31 2.14 -6.16
C LYS A 613 34.72 3.51 -5.86
N ARG A 614 34.04 3.65 -4.71
CA ARG A 614 33.68 4.94 -4.16
C ARG A 614 34.87 5.52 -3.38
N TYR A 615 35.21 6.77 -3.70
CA TYR A 615 36.33 7.50 -3.14
C TYR A 615 35.93 8.24 -1.85
N MET A 616 36.69 8.05 -0.77
CA MET A 616 36.53 8.76 0.49
C MET A 616 37.90 9.12 1.09
N THR A 617 38.06 10.34 1.58
CA THR A 617 39.23 10.76 2.35
C THR A 617 39.00 10.56 3.84
N MET A 618 39.99 10.02 4.55
CA MET A 618 40.01 9.86 6.00
C MET A 618 41.36 10.35 6.55
N GLY A 619 41.42 11.63 6.93
CA GLY A 619 42.65 12.28 7.36
C GLY A 619 43.69 12.26 6.25
N ASP A 620 44.85 11.65 6.52
CA ASP A 620 45.97 11.53 5.57
C ASP A 620 45.90 10.27 4.70
N SER A 621 44.77 9.55 4.69
CA SER A 621 44.58 8.31 3.93
C SER A 621 43.32 8.36 3.06
N ILE A 622 43.33 7.55 2.01
CA ILE A 622 42.19 7.32 1.11
C ILE A 622 41.58 5.97 1.44
N LEU A 623 40.25 5.95 1.49
CA LEU A 623 39.44 4.77 1.65
C LEU A 623 38.65 4.55 0.36
N LEU A 624 38.84 3.38 -0.25
CA LEU A 624 38.10 2.93 -1.41
C LEU A 624 37.04 1.93 -0.99
N LEU A 625 35.78 2.28 -1.22
CA LEU A 625 34.63 1.49 -0.80
C LEU A 625 34.02 0.76 -2.00
N SER A 626 33.74 -0.52 -1.80
CA SER A 626 32.85 -1.30 -2.66
C SER A 626 31.40 -1.06 -2.24
N GLU A 627 30.47 -1.16 -3.18
CA GLU A 627 29.03 -1.15 -2.88
C GLU A 627 28.48 -2.58 -2.69
N ASN A 628 29.31 -3.58 -2.99
CA ASN A 628 29.06 -4.95 -2.62
C ASN A 628 29.61 -5.22 -1.20
N ASN A 629 28.75 -5.69 -0.29
CA ASN A 629 29.09 -6.00 1.09
C ASN A 629 30.07 -7.18 1.24
N ASP A 630 30.28 -7.98 0.19
CA ASP A 630 31.24 -9.10 0.17
C ASP A 630 32.70 -8.64 0.07
N PHE A 631 32.95 -7.35 -0.18
CA PHE A 631 34.29 -6.79 -0.38
C PHE A 631 34.65 -5.83 0.75
N GLU A 632 35.78 -6.08 1.40
CA GLU A 632 36.30 -5.18 2.44
C GLU A 632 36.78 -3.84 1.86
N PRO A 633 36.62 -2.72 2.59
CA PRO A 633 37.22 -1.43 2.25
C PRO A 633 38.74 -1.51 2.08
N ILE A 634 39.27 -0.83 1.07
CA ILE A 634 40.71 -0.74 0.83
C ILE A 634 41.21 0.61 1.33
N GLN A 635 42.05 0.61 2.36
CA GLN A 635 42.70 1.82 2.87
C GLN A 635 44.13 1.92 2.32
N MET A 636 44.50 3.10 1.81
CA MET A 636 45.81 3.35 1.21
C MET A 636 46.22 4.81 1.33
N LYS A 637 47.49 5.11 1.04
CA LYS A 637 47.98 6.48 0.95
C LYS A 637 47.73 7.06 -0.44
N GLU A 638 47.68 8.38 -0.52
CA GLU A 638 47.51 9.12 -1.78
C GLU A 638 48.62 8.83 -2.81
N GLU A 639 49.83 8.52 -2.36
CA GLU A 639 50.96 8.15 -3.23
C GLU A 639 50.81 6.78 -3.93
N ASP A 640 49.95 5.90 -3.41
CA ASP A 640 49.80 4.51 -3.87
C ASP A 640 48.62 4.31 -4.84
N ILE A 641 47.90 5.38 -5.19
CA ILE A 641 46.71 5.36 -6.05
C ILE A 641 46.82 6.41 -7.15
N ALA A 642 46.46 6.04 -8.38
CA ALA A 642 46.24 6.98 -9.46
C ALA A 642 44.76 7.00 -9.86
N ILE A 643 44.14 8.18 -9.87
CA ILE A 643 42.76 8.35 -10.36
C ILE A 643 42.82 8.52 -11.88
N ASN A 644 42.17 7.61 -12.61
CA ASN A 644 42.09 7.67 -14.08
C ASN A 644 40.88 8.50 -14.53
N GLY A 645 39.81 8.49 -13.76
CA GLY A 645 38.64 9.30 -14.05
C GLY A 645 37.47 9.07 -13.11
N LYS A 646 36.46 9.92 -13.26
CA LYS A 646 35.20 9.87 -12.51
C LYS A 646 34.11 9.24 -13.36
N VAL A 647 33.34 8.33 -12.77
CA VAL A 647 32.16 7.75 -13.42
C VAL A 647 31.04 8.78 -13.42
N ILE A 648 30.55 9.13 -14.61
CA ILE A 648 29.51 10.17 -14.82
C ILE A 648 28.16 9.58 -15.24
N GLY A 649 28.13 8.30 -15.61
CA GLY A 649 26.90 7.58 -15.91
C GLY A 649 27.15 6.10 -16.18
N VAL A 650 26.07 5.33 -16.33
CA VAL A 650 26.09 3.89 -16.53
C VAL A 650 25.04 3.52 -17.57
N MET A 651 25.42 2.75 -18.57
CA MET A 651 24.54 2.16 -19.57
C MET A 651 24.33 0.68 -19.22
N LYS A 652 23.09 0.31 -18.88
CA LYS A 652 22.71 -1.02 -18.37
C LYS A 652 22.39 -1.97 -19.52
N LEU A 653 23.02 -3.14 -19.58
CA LEU A 653 22.73 -4.11 -20.65
C LEU A 653 21.32 -4.71 -20.47
N CYS A 654 20.62 -4.94 -21.58
CA CYS A 654 19.21 -5.37 -21.61
C CYS A 654 19.04 -6.82 -21.14
N GLY A 655 18.96 -7.02 -19.83
CA GLY A 655 18.56 -8.26 -19.16
C GLY A 655 17.43 -8.06 -18.16
N ASP A 656 17.29 -6.86 -17.60
CA ASP A 656 16.33 -6.52 -16.55
C ASP A 656 15.66 -5.16 -16.82
N ILE A 657 14.73 -5.11 -17.77
CA ILE A 657 13.75 -4.01 -17.93
C ILE A 657 12.36 -4.51 -17.57
#